data_AF-A0A430L957-F1
#
_entry.id   AF-A0A430L957-F1
#
_cell.length_a   1.000
_cell.length_b   1.000
_cell.length_c   1.000
_cell.angle_alpha   90.00
_cell.angle_beta   90.00
_cell.angle_gamma   90.00
#
_symmetry.space_group_name_H-M   'P 1'
#
loop_
_entity.id
_entity.type
_entity.pdbx_description
1 polymer ?
#
loop_
_entity_poly.entity_id
_entity_poly.type
_entity_poly.pdbx_seq_one_letter_code
_entity_poly.pdbx_strand_id
1 'polypeptide(L)'
;MVWSDKVLEDLPTTKSLKVTFAYRLEFFEKRDERDKHISRLDAEAVGTAVQQVDKDPFEEHRFTDNGDINLGDESGKLEPAIALTCGDIDGHRVATAASFYCFEFLLLALDYFESFQRPCKSDYTYWMTERILRTCKGHLKWLFGKEYRNVPENPSAPHCWVSGNVIDKWENNPYLPSKSLVEVPFQIIKAGDFYARHKEWEVPKEVGVAVQAWIKELDQRNKLGCYAFPRYSNEPTHSFYFTDHVFIWRAIKSAESLGFKSKLNISIPTDGDEGDGQPTKRAQRIQNQILKRFTTGNPISKKRMIAVSRSPAHNRFLLRSKDSGLFQAMDLGLFDKPGAEKGDGIWKNKIDTWRNLVDAQVSHEDNDDTIWDEPMRFALAFIMSQAGKCMNRLSQDEMRTHAMSVLIQSTWSSGLFPGQLDANKEPVLYDDEVLRDTYWAFSFEIPYIIWKYSRPASTVHDAPQTQTDGAKTNEAKADTERLKLLQELLESQSGAKGSNKPTIYSMKHSFPFNNVVDQKNIVELSDEWLYNEPDFFAHVSTSGESLSLPPSDEESSTAYFSINQRERQRVAVVDVPRTMDIKKKSLSVKDLIIVPDKPSDLQVFMQQKRFPSKAEKRFCASFSSRPELNRAYHQTPSEQPAMEAFSERHTSYDKFFAEVTAAELNKWTTELHLSFYALDLFRSSNSPATIQKSPFSFQALSGDGGARRLVRIAMSFRFDGDFFNRSWTCHFLECNPRMASDFYIEDEVKALLLPKGLVVSNEKKDPWQQRRVLELLLFDRIMRRMQGCTADILKDARLNA
;
A
#
# COMPACT_ATOMS: atom_id res chain seq x y z
N MET A 1 -33.90 -9.16 22.29
CA MET A 1 -34.04 -9.43 20.84
C MET A 1 -35.42 -8.99 20.39
N VAL A 2 -35.52 -7.81 19.78
CA VAL A 2 -36.67 -7.43 18.96
C VAL A 2 -36.31 -7.84 17.54
N TRP A 3 -37.16 -8.66 16.94
CA TRP A 3 -37.00 -9.15 15.57
C TRP A 3 -37.22 -7.97 14.63
N SER A 4 -36.32 -7.76 13.68
CA SER A 4 -36.54 -6.75 12.64
C SER A 4 -37.37 -7.39 11.53
N ASP A 5 -38.65 -7.04 11.45
CA ASP A 5 -39.63 -7.47 10.43
C ASP A 5 -39.11 -7.31 8.98
N LYS A 6 -38.12 -6.44 8.77
CA LYS A 6 -37.49 -6.15 7.48
C LYS A 6 -36.80 -7.32 6.76
N VAL A 7 -36.32 -8.35 7.47
CA VAL A 7 -35.60 -9.47 6.83
C VAL A 7 -36.56 -10.42 6.09
N LEU A 8 -37.82 -10.48 6.50
CA LEU A 8 -38.85 -11.31 5.88
C LEU A 8 -39.47 -10.65 4.64
N GLU A 9 -39.56 -9.32 4.60
CA GLU A 9 -40.16 -8.56 3.49
C GLU A 9 -39.31 -8.60 2.18
N ASP A 10 -38.00 -8.85 2.28
CA ASP A 10 -37.06 -8.82 1.14
C ASP A 10 -36.78 -10.20 0.51
N LEU A 11 -37.41 -11.28 1.00
CA LEU A 11 -37.26 -12.62 0.40
C LEU A 11 -38.12 -12.73 -0.87
N PRO A 12 -37.59 -13.20 -2.02
CA PRO A 12 -38.41 -13.42 -3.21
C PRO A 12 -39.53 -14.43 -2.91
N THR A 13 -40.79 -13.99 -3.04
CA THR A 13 -42.06 -14.64 -2.66
C THR A 13 -42.38 -16.01 -3.29
N THR A 14 -41.40 -16.67 -3.91
CA THR A 14 -41.60 -17.96 -4.63
C THR A 14 -40.50 -19.00 -4.43
N LYS A 15 -39.48 -18.80 -3.57
CA LYS A 15 -38.28 -19.67 -3.58
C LYS A 15 -37.75 -20.04 -2.19
N SER A 16 -37.24 -21.27 -2.06
CA SER A 16 -36.65 -21.80 -0.83
C SER A 16 -35.18 -21.41 -0.69
N LEU A 17 -34.84 -20.56 0.27
CA LEU A 17 -33.47 -20.29 0.73
C LEU A 17 -33.22 -21.07 2.03
N LYS A 18 -32.11 -21.81 2.11
CA LYS A 18 -31.70 -22.47 3.37
C LYS A 18 -30.58 -21.65 4.03
N VAL A 19 -30.78 -21.29 5.28
CA VAL A 19 -29.73 -20.70 6.12
C VAL A 19 -29.22 -21.79 7.05
N THR A 20 -27.95 -22.15 6.89
CA THR A 20 -27.32 -23.13 7.79
C THR A 20 -26.46 -22.36 8.78
N PHE A 21 -26.82 -22.48 10.05
CA PHE A 21 -26.01 -22.04 11.17
C PHE A 21 -24.91 -23.07 11.39
N ALA A 22 -23.66 -22.63 11.55
CA ALA A 22 -22.51 -23.52 11.69
C ALA A 22 -22.45 -24.26 13.05
N TYR A 23 -23.48 -24.16 13.89
CA TYR A 23 -23.37 -24.41 15.33
C TYR A 23 -24.00 -25.74 15.76
N ARG A 24 -23.18 -26.79 15.74
CA ARG A 24 -22.96 -27.73 16.86
C ARG A 24 -22.09 -28.89 16.33
N LEU A 25 -20.81 -28.86 16.67
CA LEU A 25 -20.03 -30.09 16.81
C LEU A 25 -20.05 -30.39 18.31
N GLU A 26 -21.04 -31.16 18.78
CA GLU A 26 -21.05 -31.62 20.16
C GLU A 26 -19.93 -32.65 20.36
N PHE A 27 -18.82 -32.22 20.97
CA PHE A 27 -17.85 -33.16 21.53
C PHE A 27 -18.41 -33.65 22.88
N PHE A 28 -19.03 -34.83 22.89
CA PHE A 28 -19.45 -35.48 24.12
C PHE A 28 -18.21 -36.03 24.84
N GLU A 29 -17.79 -35.34 25.91
CA GLU A 29 -16.83 -35.89 26.88
C GLU A 29 -17.56 -36.93 27.75
N LYS A 30 -17.17 -38.20 27.63
CA LYS A 30 -17.68 -39.25 28.50
C LYS A 30 -17.01 -39.12 29.87
N ARG A 31 -17.67 -38.49 30.85
CA ARG A 31 -17.26 -38.57 32.25
C ARG A 31 -17.62 -39.95 32.81
N ASP A 32 -16.66 -40.86 32.82
CA ASP A 32 -16.67 -42.00 33.75
C ASP A 32 -15.75 -41.66 34.94
N GLU A 33 -16.30 -41.63 36.15
CA GLU A 33 -15.65 -41.23 37.41
C GLU A 33 -14.57 -42.19 37.94
N ARG A 34 -13.89 -42.95 37.07
CA ARG A 34 -12.83 -43.87 37.49
C ARG A 34 -11.69 -43.85 36.49
N ASP A 35 -10.82 -42.85 36.59
CA ASP A 35 -9.36 -43.06 36.58
C ASP A 35 -8.60 -41.77 36.88
N LYS A 36 -7.97 -41.74 38.06
CA LYS A 36 -6.94 -40.77 38.42
C LYS A 36 -5.65 -41.19 37.72
N HIS A 37 -5.38 -40.57 36.57
CA HIS A 37 -4.08 -40.34 35.91
C HIS A 37 -4.22 -40.50 34.39
N ILE A 38 -4.31 -39.39 33.67
CA ILE A 38 -4.15 -39.39 32.21
C ILE A 38 -3.14 -38.29 31.85
N SER A 39 -1.87 -38.70 31.83
CA SER A 39 -0.84 -38.13 30.96
C SER A 39 -0.91 -38.90 29.64
N ARG A 40 -0.85 -38.16 28.52
CA ARG A 40 -1.06 -38.58 27.11
C ARG A 40 -2.51 -38.65 26.66
N LEU A 41 -2.91 -37.61 25.93
CA LEU A 41 -4.05 -37.64 25.00
C LEU A 41 -3.50 -37.95 23.60
N ASP A 42 -3.68 -39.19 23.17
CA ASP A 42 -3.52 -39.60 21.77
C ASP A 42 -4.75 -39.18 20.96
N ALA A 43 -4.53 -38.80 19.71
CA ALA A 43 -5.54 -38.33 18.74
C ALA A 43 -6.65 -39.35 18.43
N GLU A 44 -6.58 -40.56 18.98
CA GLU A 44 -7.57 -41.63 18.86
C GLU A 44 -8.81 -41.42 19.75
N ALA A 45 -8.71 -40.65 20.84
CA ALA A 45 -9.80 -40.44 21.79
C ALA A 45 -11.01 -39.67 21.20
N VAL A 46 -10.82 -38.97 20.07
CA VAL A 46 -11.89 -38.27 19.35
C VAL A 46 -12.79 -39.23 18.55
N GLY A 47 -12.34 -40.46 18.29
CA GLY A 47 -13.07 -41.42 17.46
C GLY A 47 -14.19 -42.20 18.15
N THR A 48 -14.24 -42.25 19.49
CA THR A 48 -15.00 -43.30 20.21
C THR A 48 -16.29 -42.81 20.88
N ALA A 49 -16.71 -41.56 20.68
CA ALA A 49 -17.89 -40.97 21.33
C ALA A 49 -19.17 -40.94 20.47
N VAL A 50 -19.29 -41.78 19.42
CA VAL A 50 -20.42 -41.71 18.44
C VAL A 50 -21.34 -42.93 18.49
N GLN A 51 -21.87 -43.25 19.68
CA GLN A 51 -22.98 -44.21 19.79
C GLN A 51 -24.06 -43.68 20.73
N GLN A 52 -24.87 -42.76 20.19
CA GLN A 52 -26.30 -42.51 20.45
C GLN A 52 -26.59 -41.02 20.24
N VAL A 53 -27.11 -40.67 19.07
CA VAL A 53 -27.66 -39.34 18.80
C VAL A 53 -28.97 -39.54 18.04
N ASP A 54 -30.08 -39.31 18.75
CA ASP A 54 -31.46 -39.34 18.21
C ASP A 54 -32.00 -37.90 17.99
N LYS A 55 -31.11 -36.88 17.95
CA LYS A 55 -31.46 -35.48 17.72
C LYS A 55 -30.39 -34.75 16.91
N ASP A 56 -30.83 -34.04 15.88
CA ASP A 56 -30.01 -33.28 14.91
C ASP A 56 -29.10 -32.25 15.62
N PRO A 57 -27.76 -32.35 15.47
CA PRO A 57 -26.82 -31.40 16.06
C PRO A 57 -26.64 -30.14 15.20
N PHE A 58 -27.54 -29.78 14.29
CA PHE A 58 -27.48 -28.49 13.58
C PHE A 58 -28.91 -28.02 13.32
N GLU A 59 -29.29 -26.85 13.84
CA GLU A 59 -30.60 -26.29 13.54
C GLU A 59 -30.68 -25.85 12.07
N GLU A 60 -31.42 -26.60 11.26
CA GLU A 60 -31.79 -26.21 9.90
C GLU A 60 -33.06 -25.34 9.91
N HIS A 61 -32.91 -24.05 9.63
CA HIS A 61 -34.06 -23.15 9.45
C HIS A 61 -34.38 -23.00 7.96
N ARG A 62 -35.57 -23.46 7.55
CA ARG A 62 -36.15 -23.17 6.22
C ARG A 62 -37.04 -21.94 6.34
N PHE A 63 -36.74 -20.88 5.58
CA PHE A 63 -37.63 -19.74 5.46
C PHE A 63 -38.49 -19.91 4.20
N THR A 64 -39.79 -20.15 4.38
CA THR A 64 -40.81 -20.04 3.35
C THR A 64 -41.90 -19.10 3.85
N ASP A 65 -42.49 -18.32 2.95
CA ASP A 65 -43.48 -17.26 3.25
C ASP A 65 -44.78 -17.77 3.91
N ASN A 66 -44.99 -19.09 3.91
CA ASN A 66 -46.04 -19.74 4.69
C ASN A 66 -45.38 -20.44 5.87
N GLY A 67 -45.71 -20.01 7.09
CA GLY A 67 -45.14 -20.45 8.38
C GLY A 67 -45.36 -21.92 8.77
N ASP A 68 -45.33 -22.85 7.81
CA ASP A 68 -45.39 -24.28 8.05
C ASP A 68 -44.00 -24.91 7.90
N ILE A 69 -43.47 -25.40 9.02
CA ILE A 69 -42.26 -26.23 9.09
C ILE A 69 -42.61 -27.60 8.51
N ASN A 70 -42.55 -27.75 7.19
CA ASN A 70 -42.72 -29.04 6.53
C ASN A 70 -41.38 -29.79 6.44
N LEU A 71 -41.22 -30.79 7.30
CA LEU A 71 -40.11 -31.76 7.32
C LEU A 71 -40.27 -32.91 6.31
N GLY A 72 -41.23 -32.84 5.39
CA GLY A 72 -41.40 -33.85 4.35
C GLY A 72 -41.86 -33.21 3.06
N ASP A 73 -40.96 -33.07 2.10
CA ASP A 73 -41.38 -33.02 0.70
C ASP A 73 -40.36 -33.75 -0.18
N GLU A 74 -40.77 -34.93 -0.65
CA GLU A 74 -40.11 -35.75 -1.66
C GLU A 74 -40.47 -35.24 -3.07
N SER A 75 -40.23 -33.96 -3.35
CA SER A 75 -40.38 -33.39 -4.69
C SER A 75 -38.99 -33.13 -5.31
N GLY A 76 -38.79 -33.68 -6.51
CA GLY A 76 -37.47 -33.90 -7.11
C GLY A 76 -36.61 -32.66 -7.40
N LYS A 77 -35.30 -32.84 -7.11
CA LYS A 77 -34.12 -32.29 -7.82
C LYS A 77 -34.04 -30.77 -8.02
N LEU A 78 -33.75 -30.04 -6.95
CA LEU A 78 -32.78 -28.94 -7.02
C LEU A 78 -32.02 -28.86 -5.69
N GLU A 79 -30.70 -29.00 -5.73
CA GLU A 79 -29.85 -28.74 -4.56
C GLU A 79 -30.10 -27.30 -4.07
N PRO A 80 -30.43 -27.08 -2.78
CA PRO A 80 -30.77 -25.75 -2.28
C PRO A 80 -29.52 -24.85 -2.21
N ALA A 81 -29.69 -23.55 -2.43
CA ALA A 81 -28.63 -22.58 -2.17
C ALA A 81 -28.49 -22.35 -0.66
N ILE A 82 -27.25 -22.29 -0.16
CA ILE A 82 -26.93 -22.23 1.27
C ILE A 82 -25.97 -21.06 1.56
N ALA A 83 -26.43 -20.09 2.34
CA ALA A 83 -25.55 -19.04 2.85
C ALA A 83 -24.83 -19.53 4.12
N LEU A 84 -23.49 -19.44 4.15
CA LEU A 84 -22.70 -19.72 5.36
C LEU A 84 -22.55 -18.43 6.16
N THR A 85 -23.12 -18.41 7.37
CA THR A 85 -23.13 -17.24 8.25
C THR A 85 -22.34 -17.51 9.53
N CYS A 86 -21.83 -16.46 10.14
CA CYS A 86 -21.25 -16.49 11.49
C CYS A 86 -22.35 -16.35 12.56
N GLY A 87 -23.47 -17.06 12.39
CA GLY A 87 -24.77 -16.72 12.99
C GLY A 87 -24.85 -16.42 14.49
N ASP A 88 -26.05 -15.99 14.87
CA ASP A 88 -26.60 -15.80 16.21
C ASP A 88 -26.57 -14.41 16.88
N ILE A 89 -25.87 -13.39 16.36
CA ILE A 89 -25.90 -12.05 17.03
C ILE A 89 -26.19 -10.86 16.10
N ASP A 90 -26.05 -10.98 14.76
CA ASP A 90 -25.94 -9.78 13.91
C ASP A 90 -26.68 -9.79 12.55
N GLY A 91 -27.96 -10.18 12.57
CA GLY A 91 -28.89 -9.83 11.48
C GLY A 91 -28.73 -10.60 10.16
N HIS A 92 -28.25 -11.86 10.20
CA HIS A 92 -28.13 -12.71 9.00
C HIS A 92 -27.29 -12.09 7.87
N ARG A 93 -26.15 -11.48 8.23
CA ARG A 93 -25.12 -11.03 7.28
C ARG A 93 -24.08 -12.13 7.03
N VAL A 94 -23.51 -12.15 5.83
CA VAL A 94 -22.39 -13.03 5.47
C VAL A 94 -21.09 -12.24 5.49
N ALA A 95 -20.22 -12.52 6.47
CA ALA A 95 -18.85 -12.01 6.47
C ALA A 95 -17.95 -12.93 5.64
N THR A 96 -17.31 -12.38 4.59
CA THR A 96 -16.56 -13.17 3.60
C THR A 96 -15.43 -13.99 4.20
N ALA A 97 -14.63 -13.42 5.11
CA ALA A 97 -13.52 -14.13 5.76
C ALA A 97 -14.02 -15.30 6.65
N ALA A 98 -15.04 -15.07 7.47
CA ALA A 98 -15.64 -16.13 8.29
C ALA A 98 -16.23 -17.25 7.43
N SER A 99 -16.98 -16.88 6.38
CA SER A 99 -17.52 -17.82 5.40
C SER A 99 -16.42 -18.60 4.66
N PHE A 100 -15.30 -17.95 4.36
CA PHE A 100 -14.13 -18.59 3.76
C PHE A 100 -13.52 -19.66 4.65
N TYR A 101 -13.17 -19.33 5.89
CA TYR A 101 -12.56 -20.28 6.79
C TYR A 101 -13.52 -21.39 7.24
N CYS A 102 -14.81 -21.09 7.36
CA CYS A 102 -15.85 -22.11 7.57
C CYS A 102 -15.87 -23.12 6.41
N PHE A 103 -15.86 -22.63 5.16
CA PHE A 103 -15.83 -23.49 3.98
C PHE A 103 -14.55 -24.34 3.92
N GLU A 104 -13.39 -23.74 4.16
CA GLU A 104 -12.11 -24.45 4.19
C GLU A 104 -12.07 -25.53 5.29
N PHE A 105 -12.61 -25.24 6.47
CA PHE A 105 -12.74 -26.22 7.55
C PHE A 105 -13.66 -27.38 7.15
N LEU A 106 -14.81 -27.08 6.51
CA LEU A 106 -15.72 -28.11 6.00
C LEU A 106 -15.04 -29.01 4.96
N LEU A 107 -14.18 -28.48 4.09
CA LEU A 107 -13.41 -29.30 3.15
C LEU A 107 -12.43 -30.25 3.88
N LEU A 108 -11.77 -29.80 4.96
CA LEU A 108 -10.90 -30.67 5.75
C LEU A 108 -11.67 -31.74 6.51
N ALA A 109 -12.87 -31.42 6.98
CA ALA A 109 -13.77 -32.38 7.61
C ALA A 109 -14.26 -33.41 6.58
N LEU A 110 -14.58 -32.98 5.36
CA LEU A 110 -14.96 -33.87 4.27
C LEU A 110 -13.84 -34.86 3.93
N ASP A 111 -12.60 -34.37 3.75
CA ASP A 111 -11.42 -35.23 3.51
C ASP A 111 -11.24 -36.27 4.64
N TYR A 112 -11.54 -35.88 5.89
CA TYR A 112 -11.48 -36.79 7.03
C TYR A 112 -12.58 -37.86 6.96
N PHE A 113 -13.84 -37.49 6.75
CA PHE A 113 -14.93 -38.47 6.71
C PHE A 113 -14.84 -39.42 5.51
N GLU A 114 -14.39 -38.92 4.35
CA GLU A 114 -14.16 -39.75 3.16
C GLU A 114 -13.05 -40.80 3.36
N SER A 115 -12.08 -40.53 4.25
CA SER A 115 -10.99 -41.47 4.54
C SER A 115 -11.45 -42.78 5.19
N PHE A 116 -12.65 -42.82 5.78
CA PHE A 116 -13.17 -44.01 6.48
C PHE A 116 -13.76 -45.11 5.57
N GLN A 117 -13.87 -44.89 4.25
CA GLN A 117 -14.25 -45.89 3.22
C GLN A 117 -15.27 -46.97 3.66
N ARG A 118 -16.45 -46.58 4.18
CA ARG A 118 -17.53 -47.55 4.49
C ARG A 118 -18.81 -47.27 3.69
N PRO A 119 -19.29 -48.22 2.87
CA PRO A 119 -20.43 -48.02 1.98
C PRO A 119 -21.78 -48.29 2.65
N CYS A 120 -21.93 -48.03 3.95
CA CYS A 120 -23.21 -48.25 4.63
C CYS A 120 -23.96 -46.92 4.77
N LYS A 121 -25.15 -46.81 4.15
CA LYS A 121 -26.00 -45.61 4.20
C LYS A 121 -26.53 -45.28 5.59
N SER A 122 -26.42 -46.21 6.56
CA SER A 122 -26.78 -45.98 7.96
C SER A 122 -25.60 -45.56 8.84
N ASP A 123 -24.42 -45.31 8.25
CA ASP A 123 -23.22 -44.88 8.97
C ASP A 123 -23.23 -43.35 9.13
N TYR A 124 -22.94 -42.87 10.34
CA TYR A 124 -22.78 -41.45 10.64
C TYR A 124 -21.78 -40.77 9.71
N THR A 125 -20.69 -41.47 9.36
CA THR A 125 -19.66 -40.95 8.44
C THR A 125 -20.22 -40.68 7.04
N TYR A 126 -21.05 -41.57 6.51
CA TYR A 126 -21.73 -41.38 5.22
C TYR A 126 -22.66 -40.16 5.26
N TRP A 127 -23.48 -40.05 6.30
CA TRP A 127 -24.40 -38.93 6.45
C TRP A 127 -23.67 -37.58 6.57
N MET A 128 -22.58 -37.52 7.35
CA MET A 128 -21.76 -36.33 7.49
C MET A 128 -21.09 -35.93 6.17
N THR A 129 -20.53 -36.89 5.43
CA THR A 129 -19.96 -36.66 4.10
C THR A 129 -20.99 -36.04 3.16
N GLU A 130 -22.17 -36.65 3.02
CA GLU A 130 -23.24 -36.14 2.17
C GLU A 130 -23.73 -34.76 2.60
N ARG A 131 -23.86 -34.52 3.92
CA ARG A 131 -24.28 -33.24 4.48
C ARG A 131 -23.27 -32.13 4.16
N ILE A 132 -21.99 -32.38 4.37
CA ILE A 132 -20.93 -31.42 4.10
C ILE A 132 -20.85 -31.14 2.59
N LEU A 133 -20.88 -32.19 1.76
CA LEU A 133 -20.87 -32.07 0.31
C LEU A 133 -22.04 -31.21 -0.19
N ARG A 134 -23.25 -31.49 0.28
CA ARG A 134 -24.45 -30.69 -0.02
C ARG A 134 -24.30 -29.24 0.43
N THR A 135 -23.72 -29.00 1.60
CA THR A 135 -23.49 -27.66 2.15
C THR A 135 -22.52 -26.88 1.28
N CYS A 136 -21.38 -27.47 0.92
CA CYS A 136 -20.39 -26.85 0.05
C CYS A 136 -20.95 -26.53 -1.35
N LYS A 137 -21.64 -27.49 -1.98
CA LYS A 137 -22.31 -27.28 -3.28
C LYS A 137 -23.38 -26.20 -3.20
N GLY A 138 -24.24 -26.25 -2.19
CA GLY A 138 -25.27 -25.24 -1.94
C GLY A 138 -24.68 -23.85 -1.72
N HIS A 139 -23.52 -23.75 -1.06
CA HIS A 139 -22.83 -22.48 -0.87
C HIS A 139 -22.22 -21.92 -2.15
N LEU A 140 -21.59 -22.76 -2.98
CA LEU A 140 -21.10 -22.34 -4.29
C LEU A 140 -22.26 -21.90 -5.21
N LYS A 141 -23.42 -22.57 -5.13
CA LYS A 141 -24.65 -22.14 -5.80
C LYS A 141 -25.14 -20.78 -5.29
N TRP A 142 -25.12 -20.55 -3.98
CA TRP A 142 -25.48 -19.25 -3.39
C TRP A 142 -24.53 -18.12 -3.83
N LEU A 143 -23.23 -18.40 -3.95
CA LEU A 143 -22.22 -17.41 -4.36
C LEU A 143 -22.35 -17.00 -5.83
N PHE A 144 -22.46 -17.98 -6.72
CA PHE A 144 -22.37 -17.76 -8.17
C PHE A 144 -23.73 -17.76 -8.87
N GLY A 145 -24.80 -18.14 -8.19
CA GLY A 145 -26.17 -18.06 -8.71
C GLY A 145 -26.60 -16.61 -8.90
N LYS A 146 -27.22 -16.33 -10.05
CA LYS A 146 -27.69 -14.98 -10.41
C LYS A 146 -28.79 -14.48 -9.49
N GLU A 147 -29.59 -15.40 -8.97
CA GLU A 147 -30.72 -15.15 -8.08
C GLU A 147 -30.33 -14.98 -6.59
N TYR A 148 -29.04 -15.08 -6.25
CA TYR A 148 -28.53 -14.95 -4.88
C TYR A 148 -27.43 -13.88 -4.83
N ARG A 149 -26.22 -14.22 -4.36
CA ARG A 149 -25.14 -13.24 -4.18
C ARG A 149 -24.65 -12.66 -5.50
N ASN A 150 -24.67 -13.43 -6.58
CA ASN A 150 -24.24 -13.00 -7.91
C ASN A 150 -22.89 -12.26 -7.90
N VAL A 151 -21.86 -12.91 -7.37
CA VAL A 151 -20.46 -12.39 -7.38
C VAL A 151 -20.04 -11.84 -8.77
N PRO A 152 -20.44 -12.40 -9.92
CA PRO A 152 -20.09 -11.83 -11.23
C PRO A 152 -20.53 -10.38 -11.47
N GLU A 153 -21.70 -9.97 -11.00
CA GLU A 153 -22.23 -8.62 -11.20
C GLU A 153 -21.65 -7.61 -10.20
N ASN A 154 -21.49 -8.04 -8.95
CA ASN A 154 -20.91 -7.20 -7.91
C ASN A 154 -19.83 -7.94 -7.12
N PRO A 155 -18.64 -8.17 -7.74
CA PRO A 155 -17.56 -8.92 -7.11
C PRO A 155 -16.97 -8.16 -5.92
N SER A 156 -17.11 -6.84 -5.94
CA SER A 156 -16.46 -5.90 -5.05
C SER A 156 -17.15 -5.68 -3.70
N ALA A 157 -18.42 -6.04 -3.56
CA ALA A 157 -19.19 -5.76 -2.34
C ALA A 157 -18.84 -6.76 -1.22
N PRO A 158 -18.23 -6.31 -0.10
CA PRO A 158 -17.85 -7.18 1.02
C PRO A 158 -19.04 -7.56 1.90
N HIS A 159 -20.10 -6.75 1.91
CA HIS A 159 -21.22 -6.88 2.83
C HIS A 159 -22.50 -7.25 2.10
N CYS A 160 -23.02 -8.43 2.41
CA CYS A 160 -24.28 -8.92 1.86
C CYS A 160 -25.11 -9.64 2.93
N TRP A 161 -26.42 -9.53 2.78
CA TRP A 161 -27.38 -10.32 3.55
C TRP A 161 -27.36 -11.78 3.07
N VAL A 162 -27.95 -12.69 3.86
CA VAL A 162 -28.15 -14.10 3.45
C VAL A 162 -28.95 -14.26 2.16
N SER A 163 -29.77 -13.28 1.79
CA SER A 163 -30.45 -13.26 0.49
C SER A 163 -29.48 -13.13 -0.69
N GLY A 164 -28.26 -12.64 -0.45
CA GLY A 164 -27.27 -12.29 -1.47
C GLY A 164 -27.28 -10.80 -1.81
N ASN A 165 -28.31 -10.05 -1.37
CA ASN A 165 -28.40 -8.61 -1.60
C ASN A 165 -27.27 -7.88 -0.87
N VAL A 166 -26.65 -6.92 -1.57
CA VAL A 166 -25.64 -6.03 -0.98
C VAL A 166 -26.31 -5.11 0.05
N ILE A 167 -25.64 -4.88 1.18
CA ILE A 167 -26.17 -4.01 2.22
C ILE A 167 -26.13 -2.55 1.72
N ASP A 168 -27.28 -1.88 1.71
CA ASP A 168 -27.36 -0.50 1.25
C ASP A 168 -26.44 0.45 2.03
N LYS A 169 -25.75 1.32 1.29
CA LYS A 169 -24.87 2.38 1.82
C LYS A 169 -23.77 1.85 2.77
N TRP A 170 -23.36 0.59 2.63
CA TRP A 170 -22.29 0.01 3.45
C TRP A 170 -20.98 0.82 3.41
N GLU A 171 -20.69 1.47 2.28
CA GLU A 171 -19.49 2.30 2.07
C GLU A 171 -19.44 3.53 3.00
N ASN A 172 -20.60 4.02 3.42
CA ASN A 172 -20.74 5.17 4.32
C ASN A 172 -21.00 4.76 5.77
N ASN A 173 -21.05 3.46 6.06
CA ASN A 173 -21.35 2.95 7.39
C ASN A 173 -20.03 2.79 8.18
N PRO A 174 -19.82 3.55 9.27
CA PRO A 174 -18.59 3.47 10.06
C PRO A 174 -18.40 2.11 10.74
N TYR A 175 -19.45 1.32 10.92
CA TYR A 175 -19.43 0.01 11.58
C TYR A 175 -19.21 -1.17 10.61
N LEU A 176 -19.11 -0.88 9.31
CA LEU A 176 -18.81 -1.87 8.29
C LEU A 176 -17.40 -1.62 7.76
N PRO A 177 -16.52 -2.64 7.78
CA PRO A 177 -15.17 -2.46 7.28
C PRO A 177 -15.19 -2.09 5.79
N SER A 178 -14.20 -1.28 5.39
CA SER A 178 -14.03 -0.86 4.01
C SER A 178 -13.73 -2.05 3.08
N LYS A 179 -13.78 -1.77 1.78
CA LYS A 179 -13.48 -2.76 0.75
C LYS A 179 -12.12 -3.43 0.98
N SER A 180 -12.05 -4.74 0.74
CA SER A 180 -10.83 -5.53 0.89
C SER A 180 -10.37 -6.13 -0.44
N LEU A 181 -9.04 -6.29 -0.60
CA LEU A 181 -8.44 -6.92 -1.78
C LEU A 181 -8.67 -8.44 -1.83
N VAL A 182 -9.03 -9.07 -0.70
CA VAL A 182 -9.15 -10.52 -0.58
C VAL A 182 -10.58 -11.06 -0.68
N GLU A 183 -11.59 -10.19 -0.79
CA GLU A 183 -13.00 -10.56 -0.92
C GLU A 183 -13.25 -11.55 -2.07
N VAL A 184 -12.91 -11.14 -3.29
CA VAL A 184 -13.08 -11.99 -4.48
C VAL A 184 -12.11 -13.17 -4.47
N PRO A 185 -10.81 -12.99 -4.11
CA PRO A 185 -9.92 -14.13 -3.92
C PRO A 185 -10.51 -15.25 -3.08
N PHE A 186 -11.09 -14.96 -1.91
CA PHE A 186 -11.69 -15.98 -1.07
C PHE A 186 -12.80 -16.77 -1.77
N GLN A 187 -13.68 -16.12 -2.53
CA GLN A 187 -14.75 -16.82 -3.24
C GLN A 187 -14.23 -17.70 -4.39
N ILE A 188 -13.21 -17.23 -5.13
CA ILE A 188 -12.57 -18.02 -6.20
C ILE A 188 -11.82 -19.22 -5.61
N ILE A 189 -11.15 -19.03 -4.47
CA ILE A 189 -10.41 -20.09 -3.78
C ILE A 189 -11.36 -21.21 -3.34
N LYS A 190 -12.52 -20.89 -2.73
CA LYS A 190 -13.54 -21.89 -2.36
C LYS A 190 -13.91 -22.79 -3.55
N ALA A 191 -14.21 -22.18 -4.71
CA ALA A 191 -14.54 -22.94 -5.92
C ALA A 191 -13.37 -23.80 -6.40
N GLY A 192 -12.15 -23.25 -6.39
CA GLY A 192 -10.94 -23.97 -6.81
C GLY A 192 -10.60 -25.14 -5.90
N ASP A 193 -10.73 -24.98 -4.59
CA ASP A 193 -10.37 -26.00 -3.60
C ASP A 193 -11.45 -27.08 -3.46
N PHE A 194 -12.71 -26.74 -3.70
CA PHE A 194 -13.77 -27.72 -3.88
C PHE A 194 -13.53 -28.55 -5.16
N TYR A 195 -13.27 -27.90 -6.30
CA TYR A 195 -12.93 -28.58 -7.56
C TYR A 195 -11.62 -29.39 -7.48
N ALA A 196 -10.69 -29.02 -6.60
CA ALA A 196 -9.46 -29.77 -6.37
C ALA A 196 -9.74 -31.18 -5.83
N ARG A 197 -10.76 -31.30 -4.97
CA ARG A 197 -11.20 -32.55 -4.34
C ARG A 197 -12.24 -33.31 -5.16
N HIS A 198 -13.16 -32.58 -5.79
CA HIS A 198 -14.27 -33.13 -6.58
C HIS A 198 -14.14 -32.70 -8.04
N LYS A 199 -13.34 -33.45 -8.81
CA LYS A 199 -13.07 -33.15 -10.22
C LYS A 199 -14.29 -33.33 -11.12
N GLU A 200 -15.25 -34.12 -10.67
CA GLU A 200 -16.54 -34.36 -11.27
C GLU A 200 -17.52 -33.18 -11.11
N TRP A 201 -17.22 -32.21 -10.24
CA TRP A 201 -18.06 -31.03 -10.10
C TRP A 201 -17.99 -30.15 -11.36
N GLU A 202 -19.13 -29.99 -12.03
CA GLU A 202 -19.26 -29.08 -13.16
C GLU A 202 -19.14 -27.63 -12.71
N VAL A 203 -18.00 -27.01 -13.03
CA VAL A 203 -17.71 -25.63 -12.66
C VAL A 203 -18.67 -24.67 -13.39
N PRO A 204 -19.47 -23.87 -12.67
CA PRO A 204 -20.38 -22.91 -13.30
C PRO A 204 -19.64 -21.87 -14.15
N LYS A 205 -20.21 -21.49 -15.30
CA LYS A 205 -19.62 -20.49 -16.21
C LYS A 205 -19.46 -19.12 -15.53
N GLU A 206 -20.36 -18.85 -14.60
CA GLU A 206 -20.44 -17.67 -13.74
C GLU A 206 -19.14 -17.46 -12.94
N VAL A 207 -18.49 -18.54 -12.47
CA VAL A 207 -17.19 -18.45 -11.79
C VAL A 207 -16.16 -17.78 -12.70
N GLY A 208 -16.13 -18.16 -13.97
CA GLY A 208 -15.23 -17.53 -14.94
C GLY A 208 -15.59 -16.07 -15.23
N VAL A 209 -16.88 -15.68 -15.19
CA VAL A 209 -17.28 -14.27 -15.34
C VAL A 209 -16.79 -13.45 -14.15
N ALA A 210 -16.93 -13.97 -12.92
CA ALA A 210 -16.39 -13.36 -11.72
C ALA A 210 -14.87 -13.19 -11.79
N VAL A 211 -14.13 -14.20 -12.24
CA VAL A 211 -12.67 -14.12 -12.46
C VAL A 211 -12.33 -12.99 -13.43
N GLN A 212 -13.03 -12.89 -14.56
CA GLN A 212 -12.77 -11.85 -15.56
C GLN A 212 -13.05 -10.44 -15.03
N ALA A 213 -14.16 -10.26 -14.30
CA ALA A 213 -14.51 -8.98 -13.69
C ALA A 213 -13.47 -8.56 -12.64
N TRP A 214 -13.05 -9.49 -11.79
CA TRP A 214 -12.03 -9.27 -10.77
C TRP A 214 -10.65 -8.93 -11.35
N ILE A 215 -10.21 -9.65 -12.39
CA ILE A 215 -8.93 -9.36 -13.02
C ILE A 215 -8.94 -7.98 -13.69
N LYS A 216 -10.06 -7.58 -14.31
CA LYS A 216 -10.23 -6.22 -14.86
C LYS A 216 -10.08 -5.15 -13.79
N GLU A 217 -10.67 -5.38 -12.62
CA GLU A 217 -10.55 -4.47 -11.48
C GLU A 217 -9.12 -4.42 -10.92
N LEU A 218 -8.45 -5.57 -10.79
CA LEU A 218 -7.05 -5.62 -10.35
C LEU A 218 -6.11 -4.92 -11.35
N ASP A 219 -6.31 -5.12 -12.65
CA ASP A 219 -5.45 -4.53 -13.68
C ASP A 219 -5.60 -3.00 -13.74
N GLN A 220 -6.77 -2.44 -13.43
CA GLN A 220 -6.95 -0.99 -13.24
C GLN A 220 -6.12 -0.43 -12.07
N ARG A 221 -5.85 -1.26 -11.06
CA ARG A 221 -5.04 -0.91 -9.87
C ARG A 221 -3.57 -1.27 -10.02
N ASN A 222 -3.20 -1.98 -11.06
CA ASN A 222 -1.85 -2.47 -11.30
C ASN A 222 -0.95 -1.34 -11.82
N LYS A 223 -0.54 -0.44 -10.92
CA LYS A 223 0.38 0.65 -11.24
C LYS A 223 1.67 0.08 -11.83
N LEU A 224 2.07 0.60 -13.01
CA LEU A 224 3.32 0.26 -13.70
C LEU A 224 3.52 -1.25 -13.99
N GLY A 225 2.45 -2.05 -14.01
CA GLY A 225 2.54 -3.50 -14.21
C GLY A 225 3.34 -4.23 -13.13
N CYS A 226 3.45 -3.65 -11.92
CA CYS A 226 4.27 -4.15 -10.83
C CYS A 226 3.64 -5.31 -10.04
N TYR A 227 2.34 -5.58 -10.25
CA TYR A 227 1.55 -6.57 -9.50
C TYR A 227 1.62 -6.39 -7.99
N ALA A 228 1.71 -5.12 -7.57
CA ALA A 228 1.62 -4.69 -6.20
C ALA A 228 0.40 -3.78 -6.05
N PHE A 229 -0.53 -4.18 -5.20
CA PHE A 229 -1.85 -3.58 -5.06
C PHE A 229 -1.97 -2.91 -3.69
N PRO A 230 -2.20 -1.60 -3.64
CA PRO A 230 -2.40 -0.91 -2.37
C PRO A 230 -3.75 -1.29 -1.77
N ARG A 231 -3.84 -1.35 -0.44
CA ARG A 231 -5.13 -1.48 0.24
C ARG A 231 -6.03 -0.28 -0.06
N TYR A 232 -7.33 -0.50 0.07
CA TYR A 232 -8.31 0.56 0.05
C TYR A 232 -8.13 1.42 1.30
N SER A 233 -7.43 2.54 1.15
CA SER A 233 -7.21 3.51 2.22
C SER A 233 -7.36 4.91 1.64
N ASN A 234 -7.92 5.80 2.44
CA ASN A 234 -7.95 7.24 2.18
C ASN A 234 -6.68 7.93 2.68
N GLU A 235 -5.75 7.17 3.27
CA GLU A 235 -4.46 7.72 3.73
C GLU A 235 -3.63 8.24 2.55
N PRO A 236 -2.88 9.33 2.75
CA PRO A 236 -2.02 9.90 1.71
C PRO A 236 -0.92 8.93 1.26
N THR A 237 -0.55 7.97 2.12
CA THR A 237 0.41 6.92 1.80
C THR A 237 -0.29 5.59 1.58
N HIS A 238 0.15 4.86 0.55
CA HIS A 238 -0.35 3.53 0.29
C HIS A 238 0.33 2.50 1.19
N SER A 239 -0.50 1.61 1.76
CA SER A 239 -0.04 0.44 2.49
C SER A 239 -0.28 -0.83 1.67
N PHE A 240 0.72 -1.71 1.68
CA PHE A 240 0.73 -2.95 0.92
C PHE A 240 0.99 -4.11 1.88
N TYR A 241 0.11 -5.11 1.85
CA TYR A 241 0.20 -6.26 2.74
C TYR A 241 0.52 -7.51 1.94
N PHE A 242 1.54 -8.23 2.36
CA PHE A 242 2.00 -9.40 1.64
C PHE A 242 0.94 -10.50 1.63
N THR A 243 0.23 -10.68 2.74
CA THR A 243 -0.87 -11.66 2.85
C THR A 243 -1.98 -11.42 1.83
N ASP A 244 -2.35 -10.18 1.54
CA ASP A 244 -3.36 -9.87 0.52
C ASP A 244 -2.89 -10.38 -0.87
N HIS A 245 -1.61 -10.16 -1.18
CA HIS A 245 -0.99 -10.59 -2.44
C HIS A 245 -0.86 -12.11 -2.53
N VAL A 246 -0.64 -12.78 -1.40
CA VAL A 246 -0.65 -14.23 -1.30
C VAL A 246 -2.02 -14.80 -1.66
N PHE A 247 -3.10 -14.23 -1.14
CA PHE A 247 -4.45 -14.67 -1.48
C PHE A 247 -4.81 -14.35 -2.93
N ILE A 248 -4.39 -13.21 -3.47
CA ILE A 248 -4.51 -12.91 -4.91
C ILE A 248 -3.79 -13.97 -5.74
N TRP A 249 -2.55 -14.34 -5.38
CA TRP A 249 -1.81 -15.39 -6.07
C TRP A 249 -2.51 -16.75 -5.99
N ARG A 250 -3.00 -17.15 -4.81
CA ARG A 250 -3.72 -18.42 -4.61
C ARG A 250 -4.99 -18.46 -5.46
N ALA A 251 -5.78 -17.39 -5.47
CA ALA A 251 -6.98 -17.29 -6.29
C ALA A 251 -6.68 -17.37 -7.79
N ILE A 252 -5.57 -16.80 -8.26
CA ILE A 252 -5.15 -16.96 -9.67
C ILE A 252 -4.77 -18.42 -9.96
N LYS A 253 -4.05 -19.11 -9.06
CA LYS A 253 -3.80 -20.56 -9.21
C LYS A 253 -5.09 -21.37 -9.23
N SER A 254 -6.06 -21.04 -8.39
CA SER A 254 -7.39 -21.65 -8.39
C SER A 254 -8.14 -21.40 -9.71
N ALA A 255 -8.10 -20.19 -10.25
CA ALA A 255 -8.69 -19.89 -11.55
C ALA A 255 -7.99 -20.65 -12.71
N GLU A 256 -6.66 -20.80 -12.65
CA GLU A 256 -5.91 -21.61 -13.62
C GLU A 256 -6.29 -23.10 -13.55
N SER A 257 -6.53 -23.63 -12.34
CA SER A 257 -6.91 -25.04 -12.13
C SER A 257 -8.35 -25.34 -12.55
N LEU A 258 -9.25 -24.36 -12.42
CA LEU A 258 -10.63 -24.39 -12.91
C LEU A 258 -10.74 -24.25 -14.44
N GLY A 259 -9.63 -24.03 -15.15
CA GLY A 259 -9.62 -23.92 -16.62
C GLY A 259 -9.84 -22.51 -17.16
N PHE A 260 -9.83 -21.47 -16.33
CA PHE A 260 -10.08 -20.08 -16.75
C PHE A 260 -8.83 -19.30 -17.18
N LYS A 261 -7.78 -19.99 -17.64
CA LYS A 261 -6.52 -19.35 -18.07
C LYS A 261 -6.69 -18.25 -19.11
N SER A 262 -7.60 -18.41 -20.06
CA SER A 262 -7.87 -17.40 -21.08
C SER A 262 -8.48 -16.12 -20.51
N LYS A 263 -9.24 -16.22 -19.41
CA LYS A 263 -9.87 -15.07 -18.73
C LYS A 263 -8.91 -14.30 -17.83
N LEU A 264 -7.72 -14.85 -17.59
CA LEU A 264 -6.64 -14.21 -16.85
C LEU A 264 -5.78 -13.31 -17.74
N ASN A 265 -5.96 -13.29 -19.06
CA ASN A 265 -5.21 -12.42 -19.96
C ASN A 265 -6.04 -11.17 -20.28
N ILE A 266 -5.67 -10.03 -19.69
CA ILE A 266 -6.14 -8.73 -20.16
C ILE A 266 -4.94 -8.07 -20.84
N SER A 267 -5.13 -7.66 -22.09
CA SER A 267 -4.17 -6.94 -22.90
C SER A 267 -3.84 -5.60 -22.24
N ILE A 268 -2.88 -5.60 -21.32
CA ILE A 268 -2.23 -4.37 -20.87
C ILE A 268 -1.34 -3.93 -22.04
N PRO A 269 -1.52 -2.73 -22.61
CA PRO A 269 -0.54 -2.16 -23.51
C PRO A 269 0.67 -1.78 -22.66
N THR A 270 1.63 -2.68 -22.54
CA THR A 270 2.98 -2.32 -22.12
C THR A 270 3.75 -1.91 -23.36
N ASP A 271 4.16 -0.64 -23.42
CA ASP A 271 5.13 -0.16 -24.40
C ASP A 271 6.41 -1.01 -24.28
N GLY A 272 6.70 -1.78 -25.33
CA GLY A 272 8.06 -2.24 -25.62
C GLY A 272 8.42 -3.71 -25.39
N ASP A 273 7.47 -4.64 -25.24
CA ASP A 273 7.79 -6.08 -25.19
C ASP A 273 7.20 -6.82 -26.40
N GLU A 274 7.69 -6.48 -27.61
CA GLU A 274 7.63 -7.36 -28.78
C GLU A 274 8.68 -8.46 -28.61
N GLY A 275 8.39 -9.42 -27.73
CA GLY A 275 9.18 -10.61 -27.50
C GLY A 275 8.32 -11.85 -27.68
N ASP A 276 8.56 -12.56 -28.78
CA ASP A 276 8.02 -13.89 -29.08
C ASP A 276 8.42 -14.87 -27.96
N GLY A 277 7.55 -15.05 -26.98
CA GLY A 277 7.83 -15.79 -25.76
C GLY A 277 6.60 -16.59 -25.32
N GLN A 278 6.79 -17.90 -25.16
CA GLN A 278 5.77 -18.83 -24.66
C GLN A 278 4.94 -18.24 -23.51
N PRO A 279 3.62 -18.49 -23.44
CA PRO A 279 2.75 -17.95 -22.41
C PRO A 279 3.18 -18.43 -21.03
N THR A 280 4.00 -17.63 -20.35
CA THR A 280 4.37 -17.87 -18.96
C THR A 280 3.09 -17.74 -18.13
N LYS A 281 2.77 -18.78 -17.34
CA LYS A 281 1.56 -18.80 -16.49
C LYS A 281 1.50 -17.54 -15.61
N ARG A 282 0.37 -16.82 -15.62
CA ARG A 282 0.19 -15.53 -14.89
C ARG A 282 0.48 -15.70 -13.40
N ALA A 283 0.13 -16.85 -12.81
CA ALA A 283 0.46 -17.16 -11.42
C ALA A 283 1.97 -17.12 -11.14
N GLN A 284 2.81 -17.66 -12.02
CA GLN A 284 4.27 -17.68 -11.87
C GLN A 284 4.85 -16.27 -12.00
N ARG A 285 4.34 -15.48 -12.95
CA ARG A 285 4.75 -14.08 -13.12
C ARG A 285 4.43 -13.28 -11.86
N ILE A 286 3.23 -13.44 -11.31
CA ILE A 286 2.80 -12.75 -10.08
C ILE A 286 3.64 -13.20 -8.90
N GLN A 287 3.87 -14.51 -8.72
CA GLN A 287 4.75 -15.03 -7.68
C GLN A 287 6.13 -14.36 -7.71
N ASN A 288 6.78 -14.32 -8.87
CA ASN A 288 8.10 -13.72 -9.03
C ASN A 288 8.07 -12.21 -8.69
N GLN A 289 7.03 -11.50 -9.13
CA GLN A 289 6.88 -10.07 -8.86
C GLN A 289 6.61 -9.80 -7.37
N ILE A 290 5.64 -10.47 -6.74
CA ILE A 290 5.32 -10.22 -5.32
C ILE A 290 6.50 -10.56 -4.42
N LEU A 291 7.22 -11.66 -4.67
CA LEU A 291 8.42 -12.01 -3.90
C LEU A 291 9.55 -11.00 -4.10
N LYS A 292 9.78 -10.54 -5.34
CA LYS A 292 10.77 -9.51 -5.64
C LYS A 292 10.45 -8.19 -4.93
N ARG A 293 9.19 -7.76 -4.95
CA ARG A 293 8.73 -6.47 -4.42
C ARG A 293 8.67 -6.46 -2.90
N PHE A 294 8.25 -7.54 -2.26
CA PHE A 294 8.21 -7.58 -0.79
C PHE A 294 9.56 -7.95 -0.16
N THR A 295 10.55 -8.42 -0.93
CA THR A 295 11.90 -8.66 -0.42
C THR A 295 12.67 -7.36 -0.26
N THR A 296 13.05 -7.02 0.97
CA THR A 296 13.87 -5.83 1.28
C THR A 296 14.86 -6.14 2.42
N GLY A 297 15.76 -5.20 2.72
CA GLY A 297 16.71 -5.34 3.82
C GLY A 297 16.07 -4.98 5.15
N ASN A 298 16.18 -5.85 6.16
CA ASN A 298 15.81 -5.51 7.52
C ASN A 298 16.85 -4.54 8.12
N PRO A 299 16.44 -3.37 8.62
CA PRO A 299 17.39 -2.34 9.08
C PRO A 299 18.18 -2.77 10.32
N ILE A 300 17.62 -3.68 11.13
CA ILE A 300 18.21 -4.18 12.37
C ILE A 300 19.20 -5.30 12.06
N SER A 301 18.72 -6.39 11.44
CA SER A 301 19.54 -7.58 11.19
C SER A 301 20.46 -7.47 9.97
N LYS A 302 20.28 -6.43 9.14
CA LYS A 302 20.94 -6.23 7.83
C LYS A 302 20.78 -7.40 6.84
N LYS A 303 19.89 -8.35 7.12
CA LYS A 303 19.56 -9.46 6.22
C LYS A 303 18.44 -9.07 5.26
N ARG A 304 18.51 -9.59 4.03
CA ARG A 304 17.39 -9.54 3.09
C ARG A 304 16.32 -10.56 3.50
N MET A 305 15.09 -10.10 3.62
CA MET A 305 13.95 -10.93 3.98
C MET A 305 12.66 -10.34 3.40
N ILE A 306 11.58 -11.12 3.45
CA ILE A 306 10.28 -10.67 2.98
C ILE A 306 9.67 -9.75 4.04
N ALA A 307 9.26 -8.55 3.67
CA ALA A 307 8.42 -7.71 4.51
C ALA A 307 6.96 -8.17 4.41
N VAL A 308 6.26 -8.27 5.53
CA VAL A 308 4.83 -8.64 5.56
C VAL A 308 3.89 -7.46 5.36
N SER A 309 4.38 -6.23 5.58
CA SER A 309 3.76 -5.02 5.04
C SER A 309 4.79 -3.99 4.64
N ARG A 310 4.48 -3.19 3.62
CA ARG A 310 5.32 -2.10 3.11
C ARG A 310 4.48 -0.83 2.91
N SER A 311 5.09 0.31 3.20
CA SER A 311 4.65 1.65 2.82
C SER A 311 5.90 2.50 2.55
N PRO A 312 5.76 3.71 1.97
CA PRO A 312 6.87 4.65 1.86
C PRO A 312 7.62 4.91 3.19
N ALA A 313 6.88 4.90 4.30
CA ALA A 313 7.42 5.21 5.62
C ALA A 313 7.96 3.99 6.39
N HIS A 314 7.40 2.81 6.15
CA HIS A 314 7.62 1.66 7.04
C HIS A 314 7.64 0.32 6.31
N ASN A 315 8.56 -0.56 6.71
CA ASN A 315 8.58 -1.98 6.35
C ASN A 315 8.44 -2.82 7.61
N ARG A 316 7.41 -3.67 7.68
CA ARG A 316 7.15 -4.57 8.81
C ARG A 316 7.67 -5.97 8.49
N PHE A 317 8.40 -6.56 9.44
CA PHE A 317 8.88 -7.94 9.39
C PHE A 317 8.33 -8.82 10.52
N LEU A 318 7.63 -8.24 11.50
CA LEU A 318 6.96 -8.99 12.55
C LEU A 318 5.67 -9.61 12.01
N LEU A 319 5.51 -10.92 12.12
CA LEU A 319 4.25 -11.60 11.81
C LEU A 319 3.17 -11.21 12.83
N ARG A 320 1.95 -10.96 12.35
CA ARG A 320 0.77 -10.65 13.16
C ARG A 320 -0.35 -11.64 12.84
N SER A 321 -1.46 -11.56 13.56
CA SER A 321 -2.60 -12.49 13.45
C SER A 321 -3.07 -12.76 12.03
N LYS A 322 -3.14 -11.74 11.18
CA LYS A 322 -3.57 -11.90 9.77
C LYS A 322 -2.55 -12.60 8.87
N ASP A 323 -1.32 -12.85 9.33
CA ASP A 323 -0.24 -13.42 8.52
C ASP A 323 -0.21 -14.98 8.56
N SER A 324 -1.18 -15.62 9.21
CA SER A 324 -1.44 -17.08 9.16
C SER A 324 -1.54 -17.61 7.73
N GLY A 325 -2.16 -16.84 6.82
CA GLY A 325 -2.31 -17.18 5.41
C GLY A 325 -0.98 -17.40 4.68
N LEU A 326 0.14 -16.85 5.18
CA LEU A 326 1.47 -17.08 4.61
C LEU A 326 1.89 -18.55 4.74
N PHE A 327 1.53 -19.24 5.81
CA PHE A 327 1.85 -20.67 5.98
C PHE A 327 1.01 -21.54 5.04
N GLN A 328 -0.24 -21.16 4.76
CA GLN A 328 -1.02 -21.82 3.72
C GLN A 328 -0.37 -21.68 2.34
N ALA A 329 0.20 -20.51 2.04
CA ALA A 329 0.93 -20.28 0.80
C ALA A 329 2.25 -21.06 0.74
N MET A 330 2.91 -21.24 1.90
CA MET A 330 4.08 -22.08 2.04
C MET A 330 3.77 -23.53 1.67
N ASP A 331 2.61 -24.06 2.08
CA ASP A 331 2.15 -25.41 1.73
C ASP A 331 1.86 -25.55 0.22
N LEU A 332 1.40 -24.47 -0.42
CA LEU A 332 1.10 -24.41 -1.86
C LEU A 332 2.33 -24.13 -2.74
N GLY A 333 3.51 -24.02 -2.14
CA GLY A 333 4.80 -23.85 -2.81
C GLY A 333 5.14 -22.41 -3.24
N LEU A 334 4.51 -21.39 -2.65
CA LEU A 334 4.82 -19.99 -2.97
C LEU A 334 6.30 -19.66 -2.71
N PHE A 335 6.87 -20.23 -1.65
CA PHE A 335 8.23 -19.95 -1.21
C PHE A 335 9.24 -21.01 -1.65
N ASP A 336 8.88 -21.94 -2.53
CA ASP A 336 9.79 -22.99 -2.97
C ASP A 336 10.85 -22.44 -3.92
N LYS A 337 12.08 -22.94 -3.79
CA LYS A 337 13.17 -22.68 -4.73
C LYS A 337 12.83 -23.30 -6.10
N PRO A 338 13.16 -22.65 -7.22
CA PRO A 338 12.96 -23.23 -8.55
C PRO A 338 13.65 -24.59 -8.67
N GLY A 339 12.92 -25.62 -9.09
CA GLY A 339 13.47 -26.97 -9.28
C GLY A 339 13.71 -27.78 -8.00
N ALA A 340 13.18 -27.35 -6.84
CA ALA A 340 13.30 -28.11 -5.61
C ALA A 340 12.58 -29.47 -5.69
N GLU A 341 13.29 -30.56 -5.40
CA GLU A 341 12.72 -31.90 -5.29
C GLU A 341 12.04 -32.12 -3.93
N LYS A 342 10.97 -32.91 -3.89
CA LYS A 342 10.34 -33.32 -2.62
C LYS A 342 11.22 -34.38 -1.97
N GLY A 343 12.13 -34.00 -1.06
CA GLY A 343 12.99 -35.01 -0.46
C GLY A 343 13.74 -34.68 0.82
N ASP A 344 13.83 -33.42 1.27
CA ASP A 344 14.73 -33.13 2.37
C ASP A 344 14.29 -31.87 3.14
N GLY A 345 13.86 -32.01 4.40
CA GLY A 345 13.50 -30.95 5.37
C GLY A 345 12.55 -29.82 4.90
N ILE A 346 11.44 -29.57 5.61
CA ILE A 346 10.41 -28.54 5.28
C ILE A 346 11.01 -27.19 4.83
N TRP A 347 12.12 -26.77 5.46
CA TRP A 347 12.79 -25.50 5.20
C TRP A 347 13.87 -25.52 4.11
N LYS A 348 14.52 -26.65 3.80
CA LYS A 348 15.67 -26.67 2.86
C LYS A 348 15.26 -26.15 1.48
N ASN A 349 14.06 -26.54 1.05
CA ASN A 349 13.47 -26.17 -0.23
C ASN A 349 12.92 -24.73 -0.28
N LYS A 350 12.81 -24.04 0.86
CA LYS A 350 12.26 -22.69 0.91
C LYS A 350 13.32 -21.63 0.63
N ILE A 351 12.93 -20.58 -0.10
CA ILE A 351 13.78 -19.42 -0.41
C ILE A 351 14.30 -18.79 0.87
N ASP A 352 15.54 -18.30 0.81
CA ASP A 352 16.25 -17.84 2.00
C ASP A 352 15.60 -16.57 2.60
N THR A 353 14.94 -15.76 1.79
CA THR A 353 14.25 -14.53 2.25
C THR A 353 13.00 -14.83 3.08
N TRP A 354 12.29 -15.93 2.82
CA TRP A 354 11.19 -16.41 3.66
C TRP A 354 11.73 -17.01 4.95
N ARG A 355 12.78 -17.84 4.85
CA ARG A 355 13.45 -18.42 6.02
C ARG A 355 13.96 -17.35 6.98
N ASN A 356 14.63 -16.32 6.46
CA ASN A 356 15.12 -15.19 7.24
C ASN A 356 14.00 -14.42 7.96
N LEU A 357 12.82 -14.29 7.35
CA LEU A 357 11.66 -13.66 7.98
C LEU A 357 11.17 -14.49 9.16
N VAL A 358 11.02 -15.80 8.96
CA VAL A 358 10.51 -16.72 10.00
C VAL A 358 11.52 -16.85 11.15
N ASP A 359 12.81 -16.96 10.83
CA ASP A 359 13.88 -17.04 11.83
C ASP A 359 14.02 -15.74 12.64
N ALA A 360 13.60 -14.59 12.09
CA ALA A 360 13.66 -13.31 12.80
C ALA A 360 12.56 -13.16 13.87
N GLN A 361 11.52 -13.99 13.87
CA GLN A 361 10.37 -13.81 14.77
C GLN A 361 10.75 -13.90 16.25
N VAL A 362 11.66 -14.81 16.62
CA VAL A 362 12.14 -14.98 18.00
C VAL A 362 12.82 -13.74 18.57
N SER A 363 13.35 -12.86 17.69
CA SER A 363 14.07 -11.65 18.08
C SER A 363 13.16 -10.43 18.27
N HIS A 364 11.85 -10.54 17.99
CA HIS A 364 10.92 -9.45 18.19
C HIS A 364 10.36 -9.48 19.62
N GLU A 365 10.60 -8.40 20.38
CA GLU A 365 10.10 -8.25 21.76
C GLU A 365 8.56 -8.34 21.83
N ASP A 366 7.87 -7.84 20.80
CA ASP A 366 6.41 -7.93 20.66
C ASP A 366 5.85 -9.37 20.64
N ASN A 367 6.69 -10.39 20.45
CA ASN A 367 6.32 -11.81 20.53
C ASN A 367 6.40 -12.40 21.94
N ASP A 368 6.68 -11.59 22.95
CA ASP A 368 6.35 -11.93 24.33
C ASP A 368 4.83 -12.07 24.47
N ASP A 369 4.36 -13.23 24.94
CA ASP A 369 2.94 -13.64 24.97
C ASP A 369 2.15 -13.01 26.13
N THR A 370 2.84 -12.34 27.05
CA THR A 370 2.25 -11.65 28.22
C THR A 370 1.09 -10.72 27.83
N ILE A 371 1.23 -9.96 26.76
CA ILE A 371 0.25 -8.97 26.31
C ILE A 371 -0.64 -9.44 25.15
N TRP A 372 -0.60 -10.71 24.78
CA TRP A 372 -1.41 -11.20 23.65
C TRP A 372 -2.88 -11.31 24.05
N ASP A 373 -3.70 -10.48 23.42
CA ASP A 373 -5.16 -10.45 23.51
C ASP A 373 -5.83 -11.09 22.29
N GLU A 374 -5.13 -11.24 21.16
CA GLU A 374 -5.65 -11.91 19.97
C GLU A 374 -5.34 -13.43 19.99
N PRO A 375 -6.34 -14.33 20.12
CA PRO A 375 -6.16 -15.79 20.06
C PRO A 375 -5.39 -16.26 18.81
N MET A 376 -5.58 -15.55 17.70
CA MET A 376 -4.93 -15.87 16.43
C MET A 376 -3.40 -15.78 16.51
N ARG A 377 -2.83 -15.03 17.47
CA ARG A 377 -1.37 -15.04 17.72
C ARG A 377 -0.91 -16.38 18.28
N PHE A 378 -1.69 -17.00 19.17
CA PHE A 378 -1.43 -18.35 19.65
C PHE A 378 -1.60 -19.38 18.53
N ALA A 379 -2.61 -19.23 17.67
CA ALA A 379 -2.77 -20.10 16.49
C ALA A 379 -1.57 -19.98 15.52
N LEU A 380 -1.05 -18.77 15.30
CA LEU A 380 0.16 -18.55 14.51
C LEU A 380 1.40 -19.17 15.18
N ALA A 381 1.54 -19.03 16.51
CA ALA A 381 2.63 -19.63 17.27
C ALA A 381 2.59 -21.16 17.20
N PHE A 382 1.39 -21.75 17.26
CA PHE A 382 1.16 -23.17 17.05
C PHE A 382 1.62 -23.62 15.64
N ILE A 383 1.25 -22.90 14.58
CA ILE A 383 1.71 -23.22 13.21
C ILE A 383 3.24 -23.15 13.12
N MET A 384 3.85 -22.12 13.71
CA MET A 384 5.31 -21.97 13.70
C MET A 384 6.01 -23.13 14.41
N SER A 385 5.53 -23.53 15.58
CA SER A 385 6.05 -24.69 16.31
C SER A 385 5.90 -25.98 15.51
N GLN A 386 4.77 -26.21 14.85
CA GLN A 386 4.56 -27.38 13.98
C GLN A 386 5.48 -27.37 12.75
N ALA A 387 5.84 -26.18 12.26
CA ALA A 387 6.84 -26.02 11.21
C ALA A 387 8.28 -26.14 11.72
N GLY A 388 8.52 -26.42 13.01
CA GLY A 388 9.84 -26.56 13.60
C GLY A 388 10.57 -25.23 13.79
N LYS A 389 9.84 -24.15 14.07
CA LYS A 389 10.36 -22.79 14.31
C LYS A 389 9.75 -22.19 15.58
N CYS A 390 10.54 -21.38 16.29
CA CYS A 390 10.06 -20.68 17.48
C CYS A 390 9.57 -19.27 17.12
N MET A 391 8.43 -18.87 17.66
CA MET A 391 7.94 -17.50 17.56
C MET A 391 8.54 -16.60 18.65
N ASN A 392 8.79 -17.15 19.83
CA ASN A 392 9.36 -16.45 20.97
C ASN A 392 10.43 -17.32 21.66
N ARG A 393 10.79 -17.00 22.90
CA ARG A 393 11.86 -17.67 23.65
C ARG A 393 11.51 -19.09 24.11
N LEU A 394 10.24 -19.49 24.09
CA LEU A 394 9.84 -20.85 24.43
C LEU A 394 10.36 -21.84 23.37
N SER A 395 10.69 -23.06 23.81
CA SER A 395 11.01 -24.14 22.87
C SER A 395 9.78 -24.50 22.02
N GLN A 396 9.99 -25.23 20.92
CA GLN A 396 8.93 -25.57 19.97
C GLN A 396 7.81 -26.37 20.66
N ASP A 397 8.16 -27.35 21.49
CA ASP A 397 7.21 -28.21 22.20
C ASP A 397 6.49 -27.46 23.32
N GLU A 398 7.19 -26.60 24.06
CA GLU A 398 6.59 -25.74 25.08
C GLU A 398 5.59 -24.78 24.46
N MET A 399 5.99 -24.07 23.39
CA MET A 399 5.10 -23.14 22.69
C MET A 399 3.90 -23.87 22.08
N ARG A 400 4.12 -25.04 21.47
CA ARG A 400 3.02 -25.86 20.92
C ARG A 400 2.00 -26.21 22.00
N THR A 401 2.47 -26.69 23.15
CA THR A 401 1.60 -27.10 24.26
C THR A 401 0.90 -25.89 24.88
N HIS A 402 1.63 -24.80 25.11
CA HIS A 402 1.09 -23.57 25.68
C HIS A 402 0.03 -22.94 24.77
N ALA A 403 0.34 -22.74 23.49
CA ALA A 403 -0.60 -22.17 22.52
C ALA A 403 -1.86 -23.04 22.38
N MET A 404 -1.72 -24.36 22.29
CA MET A 404 -2.87 -25.26 22.22
C MET A 404 -3.72 -25.21 23.50
N SER A 405 -3.08 -25.15 24.68
CA SER A 405 -3.78 -25.02 25.96
C SER A 405 -4.62 -23.74 26.00
N VAL A 406 -4.03 -22.60 25.66
CA VAL A 406 -4.72 -21.30 25.65
C VAL A 406 -5.89 -21.32 24.66
N LEU A 407 -5.68 -21.82 23.44
CA LEU A 407 -6.74 -21.85 22.42
C LEU A 407 -7.93 -22.72 22.84
N ILE A 408 -7.70 -23.90 23.42
CA ILE A 408 -8.78 -24.80 23.84
C ILE A 408 -9.48 -24.28 25.11
N GLN A 409 -8.71 -23.79 26.09
CA GLN A 409 -9.27 -23.29 27.35
C GLN A 409 -10.04 -21.97 27.19
N SER A 410 -9.71 -21.17 26.18
CA SER A 410 -10.41 -19.92 25.89
C SER A 410 -11.71 -20.10 25.07
N THR A 411 -12.11 -21.33 24.75
CA THR A 411 -13.35 -21.55 24.00
C THR A 411 -14.58 -21.10 24.80
N TRP A 412 -15.54 -20.48 24.10
CA TRP A 412 -16.85 -20.18 24.69
C TRP A 412 -17.59 -21.47 25.07
N SER A 413 -18.57 -21.37 25.95
CA SER A 413 -19.44 -22.51 26.32
C SER A 413 -20.20 -23.12 25.12
N SER A 414 -20.34 -22.37 24.02
CA SER A 414 -20.87 -22.85 22.74
C SER A 414 -19.88 -23.71 21.93
N GLY A 415 -18.62 -23.83 22.38
CA GLY A 415 -17.53 -24.47 21.64
C GLY A 415 -16.88 -23.58 20.59
N LEU A 416 -17.28 -22.31 20.48
CA LEU A 416 -16.69 -21.36 19.55
C LEU A 416 -15.39 -20.77 20.09
N PHE A 417 -14.40 -20.64 19.21
CA PHE A 417 -13.19 -19.91 19.54
C PHE A 417 -13.49 -18.41 19.57
N PRO A 418 -13.03 -17.70 20.61
CA PRO A 418 -13.20 -16.26 20.68
C PRO A 418 -12.35 -15.55 19.62
N GLY A 419 -12.74 -14.34 19.26
CA GLY A 419 -11.90 -13.44 18.46
C GLY A 419 -10.97 -12.56 19.30
N GLN A 420 -11.17 -12.49 20.62
CA GLN A 420 -10.42 -11.64 21.55
C GLN A 420 -10.38 -12.25 22.96
N LEU A 421 -9.28 -12.02 23.67
CA LEU A 421 -9.02 -12.46 25.04
C LEU A 421 -8.73 -11.26 25.95
N ASP A 422 -8.97 -11.43 27.24
CA ASP A 422 -8.51 -10.49 28.27
C ASP A 422 -7.07 -10.78 28.74
N ALA A 423 -6.62 -10.04 29.75
CA ALA A 423 -5.29 -10.22 30.36
C ALA A 423 -5.08 -11.59 31.02
N ASN A 424 -6.17 -12.27 31.42
CA ASN A 424 -6.15 -13.61 32.00
C ASN A 424 -6.26 -14.72 30.94
N LYS A 425 -6.33 -14.35 29.66
CA LYS A 425 -6.57 -15.23 28.51
C LYS A 425 -7.98 -15.83 28.49
N GLU A 426 -8.93 -15.19 29.16
CA GLU A 426 -10.35 -15.55 29.12
C GLU A 426 -11.03 -14.90 27.90
N PRO A 427 -12.03 -15.55 27.30
CA PRO A 427 -12.72 -15.02 26.12
C PRO A 427 -13.51 -13.76 26.45
N VAL A 428 -13.37 -12.74 25.59
CA VAL A 428 -14.17 -11.50 25.66
C VAL A 428 -14.84 -11.23 24.31
N LEU A 429 -15.91 -10.43 24.32
CA LEU A 429 -16.49 -9.90 23.10
C LEU A 429 -15.68 -8.69 22.63
N TYR A 430 -15.81 -8.36 21.34
CA TYR A 430 -15.19 -7.17 20.78
C TYR A 430 -15.80 -5.90 21.40
N ASP A 431 -14.95 -4.92 21.71
CA ASP A 431 -15.40 -3.61 22.23
C ASP A 431 -15.77 -2.62 21.11
N ASP A 432 -15.29 -2.85 19.89
CA ASP A 432 -15.51 -2.01 18.71
C ASP A 432 -16.21 -2.81 17.61
N GLU A 433 -17.39 -2.34 17.16
CA GLU A 433 -18.16 -2.96 16.09
C GLU A 433 -17.37 -3.12 14.77
N VAL A 434 -16.34 -2.30 14.54
CA VAL A 434 -15.45 -2.43 13.36
C VAL A 434 -14.64 -3.74 13.41
N LEU A 435 -14.34 -4.25 14.62
CA LEU A 435 -13.57 -5.48 14.81
C LEU A 435 -14.41 -6.75 14.68
N ARG A 436 -15.74 -6.63 14.70
CA ARG A 436 -16.70 -7.73 14.61
C ARG A 436 -16.38 -8.75 13.51
N ASP A 437 -16.11 -8.29 12.30
CA ASP A 437 -15.89 -9.21 11.16
C ASP A 437 -14.58 -9.98 11.31
N THR A 438 -13.58 -9.33 11.92
CA THR A 438 -12.30 -9.98 12.25
C THR A 438 -12.50 -10.97 13.40
N TYR A 439 -13.28 -10.58 14.42
CA TYR A 439 -13.63 -11.43 15.56
C TYR A 439 -14.23 -12.76 15.09
N TRP A 440 -15.29 -12.68 14.28
CA TRP A 440 -15.98 -13.88 13.80
C TRP A 440 -15.18 -14.65 12.75
N ALA A 441 -14.30 -14.00 11.99
CA ALA A 441 -13.38 -14.71 11.11
C ALA A 441 -12.46 -15.64 11.91
N PHE A 442 -11.94 -15.17 13.06
CA PHE A 442 -11.06 -15.98 13.91
C PHE A 442 -11.77 -17.20 14.50
N SER A 443 -13.06 -17.10 14.82
CA SER A 443 -13.86 -18.25 15.29
C SER A 443 -13.85 -19.45 14.33
N PHE A 444 -13.66 -19.22 13.03
CA PHE A 444 -13.56 -20.29 12.02
C PHE A 444 -12.13 -20.55 11.55
N GLU A 445 -11.27 -19.53 11.55
CA GLU A 445 -9.88 -19.67 11.12
C GLU A 445 -9.05 -20.50 12.11
N ILE A 446 -9.27 -20.33 13.42
CA ILE A 446 -8.56 -21.09 14.47
C ILE A 446 -8.83 -22.59 14.35
N PRO A 447 -10.09 -23.10 14.31
CA PRO A 447 -10.33 -24.53 14.17
C PRO A 447 -9.80 -25.07 12.83
N TYR A 448 -9.87 -24.30 11.74
CA TYR A 448 -9.21 -24.66 10.48
C TYR A 448 -7.69 -24.86 10.66
N ILE A 449 -7.01 -23.92 11.33
CA ILE A 449 -5.58 -24.00 11.61
C ILE A 449 -5.25 -25.21 12.47
N ILE A 450 -5.96 -25.39 13.59
CA ILE A 450 -5.73 -26.50 14.50
C ILE A 450 -5.91 -27.81 13.74
N TRP A 451 -7.00 -27.99 13.01
CA TRP A 451 -7.26 -29.24 12.28
C TRP A 451 -6.19 -29.54 11.22
N LYS A 452 -5.83 -28.52 10.43
CA LYS A 452 -4.87 -28.66 9.34
C LYS A 452 -3.45 -28.99 9.83
N TYR A 453 -3.01 -28.33 10.90
CA TYR A 453 -1.62 -28.38 11.36
C TYR A 453 -1.40 -29.28 12.61
N SER A 454 -2.46 -29.86 13.20
CA SER A 454 -2.31 -30.81 14.33
C SER A 454 -1.82 -32.20 13.92
N ARG A 455 -1.98 -32.57 12.64
CA ARG A 455 -1.49 -33.88 12.17
C ARG A 455 0.04 -33.87 12.12
N PRO A 456 0.73 -34.83 12.76
CA PRO A 456 2.16 -34.99 12.53
C PRO A 456 2.39 -35.19 11.04
N ALA A 457 3.39 -34.49 10.47
CA ALA A 457 3.86 -34.81 9.13
C ALA A 457 4.15 -36.31 9.08
N SER A 458 3.45 -37.04 8.22
CA SER A 458 3.39 -38.50 8.21
C SER A 458 4.76 -39.13 8.48
N THR A 459 4.82 -39.87 9.58
CA THR A 459 5.82 -40.92 9.78
C THR A 459 5.70 -41.90 8.62
N VAL A 460 6.66 -41.85 7.71
CA VAL A 460 6.94 -42.95 6.79
C VAL A 460 7.24 -44.16 7.67
N HIS A 461 6.41 -45.19 7.58
CA HIS A 461 6.62 -46.46 8.25
C HIS A 461 7.93 -47.11 7.79
N ASP A 462 8.63 -47.67 8.78
CA ASP A 462 9.64 -48.73 8.76
C ASP A 462 11.01 -48.51 8.09
N ALA A 463 11.99 -48.16 8.92
CA ALA A 463 13.33 -48.76 8.87
C ALA A 463 13.93 -48.87 10.29
N PRO A 464 14.72 -49.92 10.61
CA PRO A 464 15.10 -50.26 11.97
C PRO A 464 16.07 -49.23 12.55
N GLN A 465 15.94 -48.99 13.86
CA GLN A 465 16.90 -48.24 14.66
C GLN A 465 18.32 -48.80 14.47
N THR A 466 19.19 -48.02 13.81
CA THR A 466 20.63 -48.12 14.02
C THR A 466 21.09 -46.85 14.71
N GLN A 467 21.45 -47.00 15.99
CA GLN A 467 22.19 -46.01 16.76
C GLN A 467 23.42 -45.58 15.96
N THR A 468 23.49 -44.29 15.63
CA THR A 468 24.74 -43.60 15.31
C THR A 468 24.70 -42.26 16.05
N ASP A 469 25.21 -42.30 17.28
CA ASP A 469 25.56 -41.11 18.03
C ASP A 469 26.69 -40.37 17.31
N GLY A 470 26.53 -39.05 17.17
CA GLY A 470 27.62 -38.14 16.79
C GLY A 470 27.42 -37.36 15.49
N ALA A 471 26.44 -36.43 15.44
CA ALA A 471 26.45 -35.32 14.48
C ALA A 471 25.49 -34.16 14.82
N LYS A 472 24.41 -34.39 15.57
CA LYS A 472 23.33 -33.41 15.81
C LYS A 472 23.66 -32.26 16.78
N THR A 473 24.78 -32.31 17.50
CA THR A 473 25.12 -31.34 18.55
C THR A 473 25.78 -30.05 18.06
N ASN A 474 26.30 -30.02 16.82
CA ASN A 474 27.06 -28.87 16.31
C ASN A 474 26.20 -27.82 15.60
N GLU A 475 25.12 -28.20 14.91
CA GLU A 475 24.21 -27.24 14.25
C GLU A 475 23.34 -26.48 15.27
N ALA A 476 22.80 -27.17 16.29
CA ALA A 476 22.01 -26.54 17.34
C ALA A 476 22.83 -25.54 18.20
N LYS A 477 24.12 -25.83 18.44
CA LYS A 477 25.03 -24.90 19.13
C LYS A 477 25.37 -23.67 18.27
N ALA A 478 25.58 -23.86 16.97
CA ALA A 478 25.88 -22.75 16.04
C ALA A 478 24.68 -21.79 15.87
N ASP A 479 23.45 -22.30 15.87
CA ASP A 479 22.24 -21.48 15.82
C ASP A 479 21.98 -20.77 17.16
N THR A 480 22.27 -21.41 18.30
CA THR A 480 22.17 -20.79 19.63
C THR A 480 23.21 -19.69 19.83
N GLU A 481 24.44 -19.87 19.35
CA GLU A 481 25.49 -18.82 19.39
C GLU A 481 25.18 -17.65 18.45
N ARG A 482 24.63 -17.91 17.26
CA ARG A 482 24.17 -16.85 16.35
C ARG A 482 23.03 -16.02 16.92
N LEU A 483 22.10 -16.64 17.64
CA LEU A 483 21.00 -15.94 18.31
C LEU A 483 21.49 -15.09 19.49
N LYS A 484 22.46 -15.58 20.28
CA LYS A 484 23.10 -14.80 21.34
C LYS A 484 23.85 -13.58 20.82
N LEU A 485 24.58 -13.72 19.71
CA LEU A 485 25.35 -12.63 19.11
C LEU A 485 24.44 -11.54 18.51
N LEU A 486 23.26 -11.92 18.03
CA LEU A 486 22.22 -10.98 17.59
C LEU A 486 21.58 -10.23 18.78
N GLN A 487 21.43 -10.91 19.91
CA GLN A 487 20.88 -10.36 21.16
C GLN A 487 21.83 -9.35 21.82
N GLU A 488 23.14 -9.63 21.87
CA GLU A 488 24.15 -8.68 22.40
C GLU A 488 24.24 -7.39 21.57
N LEU A 489 24.01 -7.48 20.24
CA LEU A 489 23.94 -6.33 19.34
C LEU A 489 22.69 -5.47 19.54
N LEU A 490 21.61 -6.04 20.07
CA LEU A 490 20.35 -5.35 20.36
C LEU A 490 20.35 -4.71 21.76
N GLU A 491 20.84 -5.45 22.76
CA GLU A 491 20.91 -4.98 24.15
C GLU A 491 21.93 -3.83 24.34
N SER A 492 22.97 -3.77 23.52
CA SER A 492 23.94 -2.67 23.51
C SER A 492 23.39 -1.31 23.03
N GLN A 493 22.15 -1.25 22.53
CA GLN A 493 21.47 0.01 22.16
C GLN A 493 20.36 0.44 23.14
N SER A 494 19.91 -0.43 24.04
CA SER A 494 18.80 -0.17 24.97
C SER A 494 19.21 0.60 26.23
N GLY A 495 20.50 0.86 26.43
CA GLY A 495 21.07 1.48 27.64
C GLY A 495 20.92 3.01 27.78
N ALA A 496 20.16 3.69 26.92
CA ALA A 496 20.02 5.16 26.98
C ALA A 496 18.55 5.62 27.04
N LYS A 497 17.93 5.53 28.22
CA LYS A 497 16.73 6.32 28.55
C LYS A 497 16.84 6.94 29.95
N GLY A 498 16.61 8.25 30.01
CA GLY A 498 16.34 8.96 31.24
C GLY A 498 16.22 10.48 31.04
N SER A 499 15.01 10.99 30.79
CA SER A 499 14.44 12.22 31.41
C SER A 499 13.24 12.76 30.63
N ASN A 500 12.13 12.97 31.34
CA ASN A 500 10.88 13.58 30.88
C ASN A 500 10.98 15.11 30.75
N LYS A 501 10.60 15.67 29.59
CA LYS A 501 9.83 16.92 29.39
C LYS A 501 9.57 17.18 27.89
N PRO A 502 8.46 17.85 27.51
CA PRO A 502 7.96 17.87 26.14
C PRO A 502 8.81 18.81 25.30
N THR A 503 9.53 18.25 24.33
CA THR A 503 10.39 19.02 23.43
C THR A 503 9.90 18.79 22.00
N ILE A 504 9.56 19.91 21.35
CA ILE A 504 9.26 20.08 19.94
C ILE A 504 10.05 19.08 19.08
N TYR A 505 9.35 18.29 18.28
CA TYR A 505 9.90 17.32 17.34
C TYR A 505 10.85 18.00 16.35
N SER A 506 12.12 18.12 16.72
CA SER A 506 13.22 18.35 15.78
C SER A 506 13.53 17.00 15.13
N MET A 507 12.94 16.77 13.96
CA MET A 507 13.32 15.63 13.11
C MET A 507 14.82 15.74 12.83
N LYS A 508 15.61 14.79 13.34
CA LYS A 508 17.00 14.61 12.93
C LYS A 508 17.01 14.41 11.41
N HIS A 509 17.48 15.41 10.68
CA HIS A 509 17.84 15.32 9.27
C HIS A 509 19.01 14.35 9.10
N SER A 510 18.75 13.04 9.12
CA SER A 510 19.64 12.07 8.49
C SER A 510 19.08 11.76 7.10
N PHE A 511 19.65 12.41 6.08
CA PHE A 511 19.38 12.09 4.69
C PHE A 511 19.84 10.66 4.35
N PRO A 512 19.06 9.84 3.63
CA PRO A 512 19.47 8.50 3.22
C PRO A 512 20.54 8.46 2.11
N PHE A 513 21.10 9.59 1.66
CA PHE A 513 22.02 9.68 0.51
C PHE A 513 23.40 10.29 0.80
N ASN A 514 23.84 10.37 2.07
CA ASN A 514 25.21 10.80 2.36
C ASN A 514 26.28 9.68 2.22
N ASN A 515 25.94 8.55 1.62
CA ASN A 515 26.96 7.64 1.10
C ASN A 515 27.48 8.22 -0.22
N VAL A 516 28.79 8.49 -0.28
CA VAL A 516 29.54 8.81 -1.50
C VAL A 516 28.97 8.01 -2.67
N VAL A 517 28.50 8.71 -3.71
CA VAL A 517 27.84 8.09 -4.88
C VAL A 517 28.81 7.11 -5.54
N ASP A 518 28.63 5.82 -5.26
CA ASP A 518 29.24 4.74 -6.00
C ASP A 518 28.53 4.65 -7.36
N GLN A 519 29.16 5.20 -8.41
CA GLN A 519 28.64 5.18 -9.77
C GLN A 519 28.46 3.76 -10.34
N LYS A 520 28.98 2.71 -9.69
CA LYS A 520 28.71 1.31 -10.05
C LYS A 520 27.42 0.76 -9.42
N ASN A 521 26.80 1.52 -8.52
CA ASN A 521 25.52 1.24 -7.85
C ASN A 521 24.47 2.30 -8.20
N ILE A 522 24.32 2.66 -9.48
CA ILE A 522 23.10 3.31 -9.97
C ILE A 522 22.01 2.24 -9.94
N VAL A 523 21.40 2.07 -8.76
CA VAL A 523 20.31 1.14 -8.50
C VAL A 523 19.09 1.63 -9.29
N GLU A 524 18.57 0.78 -10.18
CA GLU A 524 17.17 0.89 -10.63
C GLU A 524 16.28 1.01 -9.39
N LEU A 525 15.65 2.16 -9.22
CA LEU A 525 14.80 2.50 -8.07
C LEU A 525 13.65 1.48 -7.94
N SER A 526 13.87 0.41 -7.17
CA SER A 526 13.02 -0.80 -7.16
C SER A 526 11.66 -0.61 -6.48
N ASP A 527 11.45 0.54 -5.85
CA ASP A 527 10.38 0.81 -4.88
C ASP A 527 9.45 1.97 -5.29
N GLU A 528 9.53 2.48 -6.52
CA GLU A 528 8.63 3.52 -7.04
C GLU A 528 7.15 3.13 -6.92
N TRP A 529 6.84 1.85 -7.03
CA TRP A 529 5.50 1.29 -6.87
C TRP A 529 4.86 1.54 -5.49
N LEU A 530 5.64 1.91 -4.46
CA LEU A 530 5.13 2.28 -3.13
C LEU A 530 4.52 3.67 -3.09
N TYR A 531 4.89 4.55 -4.02
CA TYR A 531 4.61 5.97 -3.95
C TYR A 531 3.43 6.35 -4.81
N ASN A 532 2.69 7.36 -4.36
CA ASN A 532 1.72 8.04 -5.19
C ASN A 532 2.41 8.92 -6.24
N GLU A 533 1.70 9.18 -7.33
CA GLU A 533 2.10 10.25 -8.21
C GLU A 533 2.02 11.57 -7.43
N PRO A 534 3.00 12.48 -7.55
CA PRO A 534 2.97 13.75 -6.85
C PRO A 534 1.73 14.58 -7.22
N ASP A 535 1.20 15.33 -6.25
CA ASP A 535 -0.02 16.14 -6.42
C ASP A 535 0.09 17.20 -7.52
N PHE A 536 1.30 17.59 -7.91
CA PHE A 536 1.53 18.49 -9.05
C PHE A 536 1.25 17.82 -10.41
N PHE A 537 0.92 16.53 -10.44
CA PHE A 537 0.31 15.84 -11.59
C PHE A 537 -1.19 15.58 -11.42
N ALA A 538 -1.73 15.79 -10.21
CA ALA A 538 -3.15 15.57 -9.92
C ALA A 538 -3.98 16.69 -10.56
N HIS A 539 -4.56 16.40 -11.73
CA HIS A 539 -5.60 17.25 -12.31
C HIS A 539 -6.95 16.85 -11.72
N VAL A 540 -7.62 17.82 -11.10
CA VAL A 540 -9.05 17.70 -10.80
C VAL A 540 -9.77 17.61 -12.14
N SER A 541 -10.31 16.43 -12.45
CA SER A 541 -11.28 16.28 -13.53
C SER A 541 -12.51 17.09 -13.13
N THR A 542 -12.65 18.31 -13.64
CA THR A 542 -13.90 19.06 -13.58
C THR A 542 -14.93 18.36 -14.48
N SER A 543 -15.53 17.28 -13.97
CA SER A 543 -16.80 16.81 -14.48
C SER A 543 -17.86 17.86 -14.13
N GLY A 544 -18.27 18.65 -15.11
CA GLY A 544 -19.63 19.19 -15.18
C GLY A 544 -20.01 20.37 -14.30
N GLU A 545 -19.20 20.80 -13.33
CA GLU A 545 -19.40 22.09 -12.67
C GLU A 545 -18.40 23.08 -13.24
N SER A 546 -18.92 24.02 -14.02
CA SER A 546 -18.26 25.27 -14.31
C SER A 546 -17.80 25.87 -12.99
N LEU A 547 -16.53 25.70 -12.66
CA LEU A 547 -15.81 26.67 -11.84
C LEU A 547 -16.11 27.99 -12.55
N SER A 548 -16.97 28.80 -11.93
CA SER A 548 -16.93 30.23 -12.15
C SER A 548 -15.45 30.56 -12.14
N LEU A 549 -14.93 31.03 -13.28
CA LEU A 549 -13.75 31.88 -13.26
C LEU A 549 -13.91 32.73 -11.99
N PRO A 550 -12.94 32.73 -11.04
CA PRO A 550 -13.01 33.74 -10.00
C PRO A 550 -13.30 35.03 -10.74
N PRO A 551 -14.32 35.82 -10.31
CA PRO A 551 -14.78 36.97 -11.06
C PRO A 551 -13.52 37.65 -11.50
N SER A 552 -13.33 37.77 -12.83
CA SER A 552 -12.18 38.46 -13.36
C SER A 552 -12.07 39.69 -12.50
N ASP A 553 -10.98 39.80 -11.72
CA ASP A 553 -10.74 40.93 -10.85
C ASP A 553 -10.50 42.15 -11.76
N GLU A 554 -11.43 42.48 -12.64
CA GLU A 554 -11.56 43.72 -13.37
C GLU A 554 -11.84 44.85 -12.37
N GLU A 555 -12.43 44.54 -11.20
CA GLU A 555 -12.64 45.52 -10.13
C GLU A 555 -11.42 45.73 -9.21
N SER A 556 -10.46 44.80 -9.14
CA SER A 556 -9.15 45.05 -8.50
C SER A 556 -8.07 45.47 -9.51
N SER A 557 -8.30 45.20 -10.81
CA SER A 557 -7.43 45.60 -11.91
C SER A 557 -7.59 47.09 -12.27
N THR A 558 -8.77 47.68 -12.11
CA THR A 558 -9.00 49.08 -12.53
C THR A 558 -8.21 50.12 -11.74
N ALA A 559 -7.67 49.80 -10.56
CA ALA A 559 -6.76 50.68 -9.82
C ALA A 559 -5.26 50.49 -10.18
N TYR A 560 -4.89 49.37 -10.84
CA TYR A 560 -3.50 49.03 -11.17
C TYR A 560 -3.13 49.24 -12.65
N PHE A 561 -4.11 49.40 -13.56
CA PHE A 561 -3.83 49.66 -14.98
C PHE A 561 -3.71 51.16 -15.28
N SER A 562 -2.65 51.77 -14.76
CA SER A 562 -1.98 52.93 -15.37
C SER A 562 -0.47 52.72 -15.41
N ILE A 563 -0.03 51.46 -15.51
CA ILE A 563 1.39 51.12 -15.69
C ILE A 563 1.70 51.22 -17.19
N ASN A 564 2.64 52.10 -17.53
CA ASN A 564 3.20 52.22 -18.88
C ASN A 564 3.54 50.83 -19.46
N GLN A 565 3.24 50.60 -20.74
CA GLN A 565 3.59 49.35 -21.47
C GLN A 565 5.08 48.93 -21.36
N ARG A 566 5.96 49.81 -20.86
CA ARG A 566 7.39 49.59 -20.65
C ARG A 566 7.75 48.82 -19.36
N GLU A 567 6.84 48.69 -18.39
CA GLU A 567 7.08 48.03 -17.10
C GLU A 567 6.27 46.74 -16.96
N ARG A 568 6.51 45.76 -17.84
CA ARG A 568 5.85 44.45 -17.82
C ARG A 568 6.77 43.37 -17.28
N GLN A 569 6.20 42.41 -16.56
CA GLN A 569 6.82 41.11 -16.28
C GLN A 569 7.18 40.43 -17.61
N ARG A 570 8.42 39.97 -17.76
CA ARG A 570 8.85 39.16 -18.90
C ARG A 570 9.11 37.75 -18.42
N VAL A 571 8.48 36.76 -19.07
CA VAL A 571 8.59 35.36 -18.67
C VAL A 571 9.05 34.51 -19.85
N ALA A 572 9.90 33.55 -19.55
CA ALA A 572 10.31 32.51 -20.48
C ALA A 572 10.23 31.15 -19.78
N VAL A 573 9.73 30.15 -20.50
CA VAL A 573 9.58 28.79 -20.01
C VAL A 573 10.38 27.84 -20.89
N VAL A 574 11.17 26.97 -20.29
CA VAL A 574 11.87 25.87 -20.94
C VAL A 574 11.25 24.58 -20.46
N ASP A 575 10.54 23.85 -21.33
CA ASP A 575 9.88 22.59 -20.99
C ASP A 575 10.52 21.42 -21.77
N VAL A 576 11.08 20.47 -21.04
CA VAL A 576 11.78 19.30 -21.57
C VAL A 576 10.83 18.09 -21.53
N PRO A 577 10.41 17.56 -22.69
CA PRO A 577 9.59 16.36 -22.74
C PRO A 577 10.44 15.10 -22.52
N ARG A 578 9.81 14.06 -21.95
CA ARG A 578 10.40 12.73 -21.79
C ARG A 578 10.53 12.08 -23.17
N THR A 579 11.77 11.78 -23.57
CA THR A 579 12.12 11.27 -24.90
C THR A 579 11.74 9.79 -25.07
N MET A 580 10.48 9.50 -25.39
CA MET A 580 10.06 8.15 -25.85
C MET A 580 9.94 8.08 -27.39
N ASP A 581 9.63 9.18 -28.09
CA ASP A 581 9.32 9.13 -29.54
C ASP A 581 10.25 9.94 -30.48
N ILE A 582 11.22 10.70 -29.96
CA ILE A 582 12.08 11.54 -30.81
C ILE A 582 13.40 10.81 -31.10
N LYS A 583 13.41 10.06 -32.21
CA LYS A 583 14.65 9.53 -32.79
C LYS A 583 15.65 10.68 -33.04
N LYS A 584 16.79 10.66 -32.33
CA LYS A 584 18.09 11.25 -32.71
C LYS A 584 18.10 12.70 -33.26
N LYS A 585 17.51 13.67 -32.56
CA LYS A 585 17.96 15.07 -32.64
C LYS A 585 18.12 15.63 -31.23
N SER A 586 19.32 16.08 -30.87
CA SER A 586 19.49 16.89 -29.67
C SER A 586 18.75 18.20 -29.91
N LEU A 587 17.61 18.39 -29.24
CA LEU A 587 16.92 19.68 -29.24
C LEU A 587 17.85 20.69 -28.58
N SER A 588 18.12 21.81 -29.25
CA SER A 588 18.86 22.90 -28.63
C SER A 588 18.00 23.53 -27.55
N VAL A 589 18.60 24.06 -26.49
CA VAL A 589 17.88 24.90 -25.50
C VAL A 589 17.06 26.00 -26.19
N LYS A 590 17.53 26.51 -27.34
CA LYS A 590 16.79 27.51 -28.16
C LYS A 590 15.45 26.99 -28.66
N ASP A 591 15.36 25.72 -29.00
CA ASP A 591 14.14 25.09 -29.54
C ASP A 591 13.12 24.80 -28.43
N LEU A 592 13.54 24.88 -27.16
CA LEU A 592 12.72 24.58 -25.98
C LEU A 592 12.23 25.82 -25.25
N ILE A 593 12.77 27.02 -25.56
CA ILE A 593 12.36 28.27 -24.93
C ILE A 593 11.02 28.72 -25.54
N ILE A 594 10.03 28.88 -24.68
CA ILE A 594 8.72 29.44 -24.98
C ILE A 594 8.65 30.81 -24.30
N VAL A 595 8.40 31.87 -25.08
CA VAL A 595 8.19 33.23 -24.56
C VAL A 595 6.72 33.59 -24.82
N PRO A 596 5.85 33.58 -23.80
CA PRO A 596 4.44 33.92 -23.97
C PRO A 596 4.27 35.40 -24.29
N ASP A 597 3.40 35.72 -25.26
CA ASP A 597 3.09 37.10 -25.65
C ASP A 597 2.25 37.84 -24.61
N LYS A 598 1.40 37.10 -23.87
CA LYS A 598 0.50 37.63 -22.84
C LYS A 598 0.60 36.83 -21.52
N PRO A 599 0.42 37.49 -20.35
CA PRO A 599 0.36 36.79 -19.06
C PRO A 599 -0.74 35.72 -18.98
N SER A 600 -1.88 35.93 -19.65
CA SER A 600 -2.97 34.95 -19.75
C SER A 600 -2.51 33.64 -20.39
N ASP A 601 -1.68 33.74 -21.41
CA ASP A 601 -1.24 32.58 -22.20
C ASP A 601 -0.26 31.72 -21.38
N LEU A 602 0.54 32.37 -20.53
CA LEU A 602 1.41 31.71 -19.57
C LEU A 602 0.61 30.97 -18.49
N GLN A 603 -0.43 31.58 -17.93
CA GLN A 603 -1.28 30.93 -16.94
C GLN A 603 -1.95 29.69 -17.54
N VAL A 604 -2.53 29.82 -18.73
CA VAL A 604 -3.12 28.69 -19.46
C VAL A 604 -2.08 27.61 -19.73
N PHE A 605 -0.87 27.98 -20.16
CA PHE A 605 0.22 27.03 -20.39
C PHE A 605 0.64 26.29 -19.10
N MET A 606 0.79 27.00 -17.99
CA MET A 606 1.19 26.41 -16.71
C MET A 606 0.13 25.47 -16.15
N GLN A 607 -1.15 25.74 -16.39
CA GLN A 607 -2.28 24.90 -16.00
C GLN A 607 -2.53 23.71 -16.95
N GLN A 608 -1.76 23.57 -18.04
CA GLN A 608 -1.90 22.41 -18.92
C GLN A 608 -1.50 21.12 -18.20
N LYS A 609 -2.28 20.06 -18.46
CA LYS A 609 -2.05 18.75 -17.86
C LYS A 609 -0.71 18.16 -18.28
N ARG A 610 0.20 18.06 -17.32
CA ARG A 610 1.43 17.28 -17.45
C ARG A 610 1.16 15.84 -17.04
N PHE A 611 1.77 14.91 -17.76
CA PHE A 611 1.71 13.48 -17.45
C PHE A 611 3.10 12.99 -17.07
N PRO A 612 3.26 12.14 -16.04
CA PRO A 612 4.56 11.57 -15.66
C PRO A 612 5.29 10.83 -16.79
N SER A 613 4.53 10.31 -17.77
CA SER A 613 5.08 9.63 -18.96
C SER A 613 5.66 10.60 -20.00
N LYS A 614 5.30 11.88 -19.96
CA LYS A 614 5.65 12.89 -20.98
C LYS A 614 6.46 14.06 -20.42
N ALA A 615 6.35 14.37 -19.14
CA ALA A 615 7.05 15.48 -18.50
C ALA A 615 8.39 15.03 -17.94
N GLU A 616 9.45 15.79 -18.22
CA GLU A 616 10.75 15.64 -17.55
C GLU A 616 11.05 16.92 -16.76
N LYS A 617 11.60 17.97 -17.36
CA LYS A 617 12.07 19.16 -16.60
C LYS A 617 11.35 20.42 -17.07
N ARG A 618 11.04 21.33 -16.17
CA ARG A 618 10.51 22.66 -16.53
C ARG A 618 11.26 23.76 -15.79
N PHE A 619 11.73 24.77 -16.50
CA PHE A 619 12.35 25.96 -15.94
C PHE A 619 11.58 27.20 -16.37
N CYS A 620 11.04 27.94 -15.42
CA CYS A 620 10.25 29.16 -15.62
C CYS A 620 11.03 30.34 -15.05
N ALA A 621 11.50 31.24 -15.90
CA ALA A 621 12.24 32.43 -15.51
C ALA A 621 11.39 33.69 -15.71
N SER A 622 11.23 34.48 -14.66
CA SER A 622 10.53 35.76 -14.66
C SER A 622 11.47 36.91 -14.32
N PHE A 623 11.37 37.98 -15.09
CA PHE A 623 12.18 39.18 -14.93
C PHE A 623 11.29 40.42 -14.86
N SER A 624 11.58 41.32 -13.92
CA SER A 624 10.84 42.57 -13.74
C SER A 624 11.70 43.68 -13.14
N SER A 625 11.28 44.93 -13.35
CA SER A 625 11.84 46.11 -12.67
C SER A 625 11.29 46.31 -11.25
N ARG A 626 10.13 45.71 -10.94
CA ARG A 626 9.46 45.77 -9.64
C ARG A 626 9.10 44.37 -9.14
N PRO A 627 9.25 44.08 -7.84
CA PRO A 627 9.07 42.72 -7.35
C PRO A 627 7.59 42.33 -7.34
N GLU A 628 6.68 43.30 -7.16
CA GLU A 628 5.21 43.14 -7.20
C GLU A 628 4.70 42.60 -8.55
N LEU A 629 5.46 42.83 -9.63
CA LEU A 629 5.12 42.37 -10.97
C LEU A 629 5.68 40.96 -11.26
N ASN A 630 6.61 40.44 -10.45
CA ASN A 630 7.14 39.08 -10.57
C ASN A 630 6.21 38.10 -9.87
N ARG A 631 5.25 37.54 -10.61
CA ARG A 631 4.37 36.46 -10.13
C ARG A 631 4.88 35.08 -10.53
N ALA A 632 4.90 34.15 -9.59
CA ALA A 632 5.00 32.73 -9.87
C ALA A 632 3.60 32.15 -10.18
N TYR A 633 3.55 31.13 -11.05
CA TYR A 633 2.31 30.48 -11.49
C TYR A 633 2.30 29.05 -10.97
N HIS A 634 1.18 28.62 -10.38
CA HIS A 634 0.98 27.24 -9.94
C HIS A 634 0.46 26.38 -11.11
N GLN A 635 0.79 25.08 -11.10
CA GLN A 635 0.26 24.13 -12.09
C GLN A 635 -1.08 23.54 -11.61
N THR A 636 -1.19 23.24 -10.32
CA THR A 636 -2.40 22.68 -9.71
C THR A 636 -2.91 23.55 -8.56
N PRO A 637 -4.21 23.50 -8.22
CA PRO A 637 -4.75 24.27 -7.09
C PRO A 637 -4.08 23.95 -5.76
N SER A 638 -3.59 22.73 -5.55
CA SER A 638 -2.89 22.34 -4.33
C SER A 638 -1.55 23.05 -4.15
N GLU A 639 -0.93 23.54 -5.23
CA GLU A 639 0.31 24.31 -5.17
C GLU A 639 0.10 25.80 -4.88
N GLN A 640 -1.12 26.32 -5.05
CA GLN A 640 -1.42 27.74 -4.96
C GLN A 640 -0.91 28.38 -3.66
N PRO A 641 -1.18 27.83 -2.46
CA PRO A 641 -0.72 28.46 -1.21
C PRO A 641 0.82 28.56 -1.12
N ALA A 642 1.53 27.56 -1.65
CA ALA A 642 2.99 27.56 -1.65
C ALA A 642 3.58 28.57 -2.65
N MET A 643 2.95 28.74 -3.82
CA MET A 643 3.35 29.72 -4.83
C MET A 643 3.05 31.16 -4.42
N GLU A 644 1.95 31.39 -3.70
CA GLU A 644 1.61 32.68 -3.11
C GLU A 644 2.64 33.08 -2.05
N ALA A 645 2.95 32.17 -1.11
CA ALA A 645 3.98 32.40 -0.11
C ALA A 645 5.37 32.64 -0.72
N PHE A 646 5.70 31.95 -1.82
CA PHE A 646 6.93 32.21 -2.58
C PHE A 646 6.94 33.62 -3.20
N SER A 647 5.83 34.05 -3.81
CA SER A 647 5.71 35.39 -4.43
C SER A 647 5.72 36.51 -3.37
N GLU A 648 5.10 36.28 -2.22
CA GLU A 648 5.09 37.21 -1.09
C GLU A 648 6.49 37.44 -0.54
N ARG A 649 7.25 36.36 -0.27
CA ARG A 649 8.65 36.44 0.19
C ARG A 649 9.56 37.17 -0.80
N HIS A 650 9.33 37.00 -2.11
CA HIS A 650 10.04 37.75 -3.13
C HIS A 650 9.71 39.25 -3.07
N THR A 651 8.43 39.58 -2.87
CA THR A 651 7.92 40.96 -2.80
C THR A 651 8.36 41.71 -1.54
N SER A 652 8.43 41.02 -0.41
CA SER A 652 8.92 41.56 0.87
C SER A 652 10.45 41.68 0.93
N TYR A 653 11.17 41.18 -0.09
CA TYR A 653 12.62 41.10 -0.14
C TYR A 653 13.23 40.27 0.99
N ASP A 654 12.57 39.17 1.36
CA ASP A 654 13.02 38.29 2.43
C ASP A 654 14.36 37.62 2.08
N LYS A 655 15.07 37.19 3.13
CA LYS A 655 16.23 36.31 3.03
C LYS A 655 15.85 34.97 3.61
N PHE A 656 15.64 33.98 2.76
CA PHE A 656 15.04 32.70 3.14
C PHE A 656 15.72 31.56 2.40
N PHE A 657 15.92 30.45 3.09
CA PHE A 657 16.33 29.18 2.47
C PHE A 657 15.58 28.04 3.15
N ALA A 658 14.97 27.17 2.34
CA ALA A 658 14.40 25.93 2.81
C ALA A 658 14.66 24.80 1.81
N GLU A 659 14.97 23.63 2.34
CA GLU A 659 15.02 22.39 1.58
C GLU A 659 14.24 21.34 2.36
N VAL A 660 13.13 20.87 1.76
CA VAL A 660 12.18 19.96 2.40
C VAL A 660 11.98 18.76 1.49
N THR A 661 12.10 17.56 2.06
CA THR A 661 11.80 16.31 1.36
C THR A 661 10.68 15.60 2.12
N ALA A 662 9.54 15.43 1.46
CA ALA A 662 8.41 14.64 1.93
C ALA A 662 8.36 13.36 1.10
N ALA A 663 9.21 12.38 1.47
CA ALA A 663 9.30 11.11 0.75
C ALA A 663 7.93 10.44 0.62
N GLU A 664 7.16 10.43 1.70
CA GLU A 664 5.80 9.89 1.76
C GLU A 664 4.84 10.44 0.69
N LEU A 665 5.02 11.71 0.31
CA LEU A 665 4.22 12.40 -0.71
C LEU A 665 4.89 12.36 -2.10
N ASN A 666 5.96 11.58 -2.25
CA ASN A 666 6.80 11.54 -3.44
C ASN A 666 7.26 12.95 -3.86
N LYS A 667 7.53 13.85 -2.90
CA LYS A 667 7.81 15.26 -3.19
C LYS A 667 9.05 15.77 -2.47
N TRP A 668 9.80 16.62 -3.15
CA TRP A 668 10.77 17.51 -2.52
C TRP A 668 10.60 18.93 -3.03
N THR A 669 11.04 19.89 -2.23
CA THR A 669 11.02 21.32 -2.53
C THR A 669 12.33 21.96 -2.09
N THR A 670 12.87 22.86 -2.91
CA THR A 670 13.99 23.75 -2.51
C THR A 670 13.60 25.17 -2.82
N GLU A 671 13.81 26.08 -1.88
CA GLU A 671 13.46 27.49 -2.04
C GLU A 671 14.57 28.38 -1.49
N LEU A 672 14.94 29.40 -2.26
CA LEU A 672 15.93 30.41 -1.89
C LEU A 672 15.41 31.81 -2.26
N HIS A 673 15.58 32.76 -1.34
CA HIS A 673 15.38 34.19 -1.56
C HIS A 673 16.59 34.96 -1.07
N LEU A 674 17.13 35.84 -1.91
CA LEU A 674 18.18 36.77 -1.54
C LEU A 674 17.81 38.17 -2.02
N SER A 675 18.04 39.15 -1.14
CA SER A 675 17.92 40.57 -1.47
C SER A 675 19.18 41.33 -1.10
N PHE A 676 19.57 42.27 -1.95
CA PHE A 676 20.78 43.09 -1.81
C PHE A 676 20.60 44.47 -2.43
N TYR A 677 21.52 45.38 -2.14
CA TYR A 677 21.47 46.76 -2.64
C TYR A 677 22.28 46.93 -3.91
N ALA A 678 21.84 47.85 -4.77
CA ALA A 678 22.57 48.32 -5.94
C ALA A 678 22.48 49.83 -6.06
N LEU A 679 23.49 50.45 -6.70
CA LEU A 679 23.43 51.86 -7.07
C LEU A 679 22.58 52.06 -8.34
N ASP A 680 21.69 53.03 -8.27
CA ASP A 680 20.87 53.50 -9.39
C ASP A 680 21.15 54.98 -9.69
N LEU A 681 21.21 55.32 -10.97
CA LEU A 681 21.48 56.69 -11.45
C LEU A 681 20.15 57.41 -11.64
N PHE A 682 19.86 58.40 -10.81
CA PHE A 682 18.68 59.24 -10.98
C PHE A 682 18.89 60.18 -12.18
N ARG A 683 18.34 59.80 -13.35
CA ARG A 683 18.10 60.76 -14.42
C ARG A 683 16.78 61.45 -14.12
N SER A 684 16.84 62.74 -13.80
CA SER A 684 15.67 63.61 -13.75
C SER A 684 14.88 63.43 -15.05
N SER A 685 13.77 62.71 -14.97
CA SER A 685 12.73 62.72 -15.99
C SER A 685 11.44 63.11 -15.27
N ASN A 686 10.74 64.07 -15.87
CA ASN A 686 9.58 64.77 -15.31
C ASN A 686 8.35 63.86 -15.20
N SER A 687 8.38 62.85 -14.32
CA SER A 687 7.20 62.06 -13.97
C SER A 687 6.79 62.32 -12.51
N PRO A 688 5.53 62.69 -12.23
CA PRO A 688 5.08 62.98 -10.88
C PRO A 688 4.99 61.70 -10.04
N ALA A 689 5.83 61.67 -9.02
CA ALA A 689 5.72 60.96 -7.75
C ALA A 689 4.66 59.83 -7.63
N THR A 690 5.11 58.58 -7.76
CA THR A 690 4.76 57.54 -6.78
C THR A 690 6.06 57.09 -6.14
N ILE A 691 6.48 57.83 -5.12
CA ILE A 691 7.73 57.64 -4.38
C ILE A 691 7.57 56.40 -3.50
N GLN A 692 8.10 55.24 -3.90
CA GLN A 692 8.59 54.30 -2.90
C GLN A 692 9.74 55.00 -2.19
N LYS A 693 9.55 55.34 -0.91
CA LYS A 693 10.58 55.93 -0.04
C LYS A 693 11.79 54.99 -0.01
N SER A 694 12.81 55.25 -0.83
CA SER A 694 14.12 54.65 -0.61
C SER A 694 14.69 55.27 0.67
N PRO A 695 15.09 54.49 1.69
CA PRO A 695 15.54 55.05 2.96
C PRO A 695 16.87 55.82 2.87
N PHE A 696 17.60 55.75 1.73
CA PHE A 696 18.90 56.39 1.56
C PHE A 696 19.05 56.99 0.16
N SER A 697 18.98 58.32 0.04
CA SER A 697 19.38 59.08 -1.14
C SER A 697 20.66 59.85 -0.84
N PHE A 698 21.69 59.72 -1.68
CA PHE A 698 22.94 60.44 -1.53
C PHE A 698 23.04 61.54 -2.60
N GLN A 699 23.37 62.76 -2.18
CA GLN A 699 23.76 63.81 -3.12
C GLN A 699 25.21 63.55 -3.55
N ALA A 700 25.45 63.50 -4.86
CA ALA A 700 26.81 63.47 -5.39
C ALA A 700 27.48 64.82 -5.14
N LEU A 701 28.66 64.84 -4.51
CA LEU A 701 29.44 66.06 -4.26
C LEU A 701 30.30 66.49 -5.46
N SER A 702 30.38 65.68 -6.51
CA SER A 702 31.15 65.97 -7.72
C SER A 702 30.24 66.49 -8.84
N GLY A 703 30.57 67.69 -9.33
CA GLY A 703 29.75 68.54 -10.20
C GLY A 703 29.48 68.06 -11.64
N ASP A 704 29.28 66.76 -11.87
CA ASP A 704 28.74 66.28 -13.15
C ASP A 704 27.93 64.98 -12.97
N GLY A 705 26.60 65.08 -13.11
CA GLY A 705 25.73 63.95 -13.46
C GLY A 705 24.97 63.19 -12.35
N GLY A 706 23.89 63.78 -11.84
CA GLY A 706 22.71 63.08 -11.28
C GLY A 706 22.83 62.53 -9.85
N ALA A 707 21.75 62.66 -9.06
CA ALA A 707 21.66 62.04 -7.73
C ALA A 707 21.76 60.51 -7.84
N ARG A 708 22.47 59.85 -6.90
CA ARG A 708 22.58 58.38 -6.86
C ARG A 708 21.77 57.86 -5.67
N ARG A 709 21.01 56.79 -5.89
CA ARG A 709 20.20 56.15 -4.83
C ARG A 709 20.52 54.68 -4.70
N LEU A 710 20.35 54.16 -3.50
CA LEU A 710 20.37 52.72 -3.27
C LEU A 710 18.98 52.16 -3.57
N VAL A 711 18.94 51.18 -4.48
CA VAL A 711 17.75 50.38 -4.78
C VAL A 711 17.96 48.95 -4.31
N ARG A 712 16.87 48.25 -3.97
CA ARG A 712 16.92 46.84 -3.60
C ARG A 712 16.64 45.97 -4.83
N ILE A 713 17.49 44.96 -5.00
CA ILE A 713 17.31 43.86 -5.96
C ILE A 713 16.84 42.64 -5.16
N ALA A 714 15.90 41.89 -5.72
CA ALA A 714 15.46 40.59 -5.19
C ALA A 714 15.69 39.51 -6.24
N MET A 715 16.29 38.40 -5.85
CA MET A 715 16.44 37.23 -6.71
C MET A 715 16.07 35.98 -5.91
N SER A 716 15.20 35.17 -6.49
CA SER A 716 14.62 34.01 -5.80
C SER A 716 14.49 32.82 -6.75
N PHE A 717 14.62 31.61 -6.22
CA PHE A 717 14.20 30.42 -6.93
C PHE A 717 13.45 29.44 -6.04
N ARG A 718 12.57 28.67 -6.66
CA ARG A 718 11.88 27.55 -6.04
C ARG A 718 11.84 26.36 -6.98
N PHE A 719 12.18 25.20 -6.48
CA PHE A 719 12.03 23.92 -7.15
C PHE A 719 10.95 23.11 -6.45
N ASP A 720 10.09 22.47 -7.24
CA ASP A 720 9.19 21.41 -6.81
C ASP A 720 9.42 20.20 -7.71
N GLY A 721 9.65 19.03 -7.13
CA GLY A 721 9.93 17.82 -7.91
C GLY A 721 9.56 16.52 -7.20
N ASP A 722 9.59 15.43 -7.97
CA ASP A 722 9.27 14.10 -7.45
C ASP A 722 10.45 13.53 -6.66
N PHE A 723 10.20 12.68 -5.66
CA PHE A 723 11.24 12.09 -4.82
C PHE A 723 12.36 11.40 -5.60
N PHE A 724 12.06 10.87 -6.78
CA PHE A 724 13.02 10.20 -7.66
C PHE A 724 13.74 11.12 -8.65
N ASN A 725 13.48 12.42 -8.60
CA ASN A 725 14.10 13.46 -9.42
C ASN A 725 13.94 13.20 -10.93
N ARG A 726 12.87 12.51 -11.35
CA ARG A 726 12.49 12.28 -12.75
C ARG A 726 11.85 13.53 -13.33
N SER A 727 10.94 14.12 -12.59
CA SER A 727 10.18 15.32 -12.93
C SER A 727 10.39 16.46 -11.94
N TRP A 728 10.69 17.66 -12.44
CA TRP A 728 10.69 18.86 -11.59
C TRP A 728 10.34 20.12 -12.37
N THR A 729 9.84 21.12 -11.63
CA THR A 729 9.60 22.49 -12.08
C THR A 729 10.42 23.44 -11.23
N CYS A 730 11.13 24.36 -11.88
CA CYS A 730 11.89 25.42 -11.24
C CYS A 730 11.28 26.77 -11.62
N HIS A 731 10.95 27.60 -10.63
CA HIS A 731 10.56 28.99 -10.78
C HIS A 731 11.73 29.87 -10.35
N PHE A 732 12.21 30.73 -11.25
CA PHE A 732 13.23 31.73 -10.98
C PHE A 732 12.65 33.13 -11.16
N LEU A 733 12.79 33.99 -10.15
CA LEU A 733 12.31 35.37 -10.15
C LEU A 733 13.49 36.33 -9.98
N GLU A 734 13.71 37.25 -10.91
CA GLU A 734 14.69 38.33 -10.80
C GLU A 734 13.97 39.69 -10.87
N CYS A 735 14.07 40.45 -9.78
CA CYS A 735 13.62 41.84 -9.73
C CYS A 735 14.83 42.76 -9.70
N ASN A 736 15.04 43.49 -10.80
CA ASN A 736 16.14 44.41 -10.95
C ASN A 736 15.63 45.76 -11.47
N PRO A 737 15.56 46.81 -10.62
CA PRO A 737 15.09 48.13 -11.02
C PRO A 737 15.92 48.79 -12.13
N ARG A 738 17.16 48.33 -12.36
CA ARG A 738 18.06 48.81 -13.43
C ARG A 738 17.88 48.05 -14.75
N MET A 739 16.95 47.10 -14.81
CA MET A 739 16.77 46.26 -15.99
C MET A 739 16.32 47.12 -17.17
N ALA A 740 17.02 47.00 -18.29
CA ALA A 740 16.71 47.76 -19.49
C ALA A 740 15.32 47.38 -20.03
N SER A 741 14.59 48.31 -20.62
CA SER A 741 13.27 48.03 -21.17
C SER A 741 13.30 47.24 -22.48
N ASP A 742 14.47 46.94 -23.04
CA ASP A 742 14.67 46.41 -24.40
C ASP A 742 15.57 45.15 -24.47
N PHE A 743 15.86 44.48 -23.35
CA PHE A 743 16.66 43.25 -23.37
C PHE A 743 15.91 42.04 -23.96
N TYR A 744 16.63 41.16 -24.64
CA TYR A 744 16.07 39.90 -25.16
C TYR A 744 16.04 38.84 -24.05
N ILE A 745 14.84 38.47 -23.58
CA ILE A 745 14.68 37.50 -22.48
C ILE A 745 15.30 36.14 -22.79
N GLU A 746 15.23 35.70 -24.05
CA GLU A 746 15.83 34.44 -24.46
C GLU A 746 17.34 34.41 -24.22
N ASP A 747 18.02 35.54 -24.39
CA ASP A 747 19.48 35.60 -24.23
C ASP A 747 19.86 35.60 -22.75
N GLU A 748 19.06 36.21 -21.88
CA GLU A 748 19.22 36.08 -20.42
C GLU A 748 19.00 34.63 -19.97
N VAL A 749 17.94 33.95 -20.44
CA VAL A 749 17.69 32.55 -20.10
C VAL A 749 18.82 31.64 -20.62
N LYS A 750 19.31 31.87 -21.84
CA LYS A 750 20.48 31.14 -22.38
C LYS A 750 21.71 31.37 -21.52
N ALA A 751 21.96 32.61 -21.09
CA ALA A 751 23.10 32.93 -20.23
C ALA A 751 22.99 32.27 -18.84
N LEU A 752 21.78 32.07 -18.31
CA LEU A 752 21.53 31.36 -17.06
C LEU A 752 21.78 29.84 -17.19
N LEU A 753 21.27 29.22 -18.26
CA LEU A 753 21.32 27.76 -18.43
C LEU A 753 22.65 27.28 -19.03
N LEU A 754 23.35 28.13 -19.78
CA LEU A 754 24.60 27.82 -20.48
C LEU A 754 25.67 28.91 -20.22
N PRO A 755 26.18 29.03 -18.99
CA PRO A 755 27.17 30.05 -18.66
C PRO A 755 28.48 29.83 -19.41
N LYS A 756 29.05 30.91 -19.95
CA LYS A 756 30.32 30.90 -20.69
C LYS A 756 31.45 30.44 -19.76
N GLY A 757 32.19 29.41 -20.19
CA GLY A 757 33.38 28.89 -19.48
C GLY A 757 33.18 27.56 -18.74
N LEU A 758 31.96 27.02 -18.67
CA LEU A 758 31.71 25.69 -18.13
C LEU A 758 31.93 24.61 -19.21
N VAL A 759 33.16 24.10 -19.33
CA VAL A 759 33.44 22.93 -20.19
C VAL A 759 33.07 21.68 -19.40
N VAL A 760 31.81 21.26 -19.45
CA VAL A 760 31.42 19.93 -18.96
C VAL A 760 31.60 18.94 -20.11
N SER A 761 32.69 18.19 -20.03
CA SER A 761 33.06 17.15 -20.99
C SER A 761 32.11 15.96 -20.91
N ASN A 762 31.68 15.45 -22.09
CA ASN A 762 31.20 14.09 -22.36
C ASN A 762 29.83 13.60 -21.83
N GLU A 763 28.88 14.46 -21.42
CA GLU A 763 27.53 13.99 -21.07
C GLU A 763 26.50 14.13 -22.20
N LYS A 764 25.60 13.13 -22.33
CA LYS A 764 24.47 13.11 -23.29
C LYS A 764 23.36 14.13 -22.96
N LYS A 765 23.42 14.82 -21.83
CA LYS A 765 22.40 15.75 -21.32
C LYS A 765 23.04 17.09 -20.96
N ASP A 766 22.31 18.19 -21.16
CA ASP A 766 22.79 19.52 -20.78
C ASP A 766 22.94 19.61 -19.25
N PRO A 767 23.99 20.26 -18.72
CA PRO A 767 24.27 20.30 -17.28
C PRO A 767 23.12 20.83 -16.43
N TRP A 768 22.36 21.81 -16.94
CA TRP A 768 21.22 22.41 -16.23
C TRP A 768 20.03 21.45 -16.03
N GLN A 769 19.97 20.34 -16.76
CA GLN A 769 18.93 19.31 -16.57
C GLN A 769 19.13 18.52 -15.26
N GLN A 770 20.33 18.60 -14.67
CA GLN A 770 20.59 18.10 -13.34
C GLN A 770 20.22 19.16 -12.30
N ARG A 771 19.25 18.84 -11.42
CA ARG A 771 18.75 19.74 -10.36
C ARG A 771 19.87 20.46 -9.60
N ARG A 772 20.82 19.70 -9.03
CA ARG A 772 21.90 20.27 -8.19
C ARG A 772 22.83 21.20 -8.96
N VAL A 773 23.06 20.90 -10.25
CA VAL A 773 23.84 21.78 -11.11
C VAL A 773 23.07 23.08 -11.34
N LEU A 774 21.77 23.02 -11.69
CA LEU A 774 20.96 24.22 -11.89
C LEU A 774 20.84 25.07 -10.62
N GLU A 775 20.63 24.47 -9.45
CA GLU A 775 20.64 25.19 -8.16
C GLU A 775 21.94 26.00 -7.98
N LEU A 776 23.10 25.39 -8.27
CA LEU A 776 24.40 26.06 -8.19
C LEU A 776 24.57 27.15 -9.24
N LEU A 777 24.08 26.93 -10.47
CA LEU A 777 24.11 27.95 -11.53
C LEU A 777 23.28 29.18 -11.16
N LEU A 778 22.06 28.97 -10.64
CA LEU A 778 21.18 30.05 -10.19
C LEU A 778 21.79 30.77 -8.97
N PHE A 779 22.35 30.04 -8.02
CA PHE A 779 23.03 30.63 -6.86
C PHE A 779 24.25 31.47 -7.28
N ASP A 780 25.11 30.94 -8.15
CA ASP A 780 26.28 31.66 -8.67
C ASP A 780 25.88 32.94 -9.42
N ARG A 781 24.81 32.90 -10.22
CA ARG A 781 24.23 34.11 -10.85
C ARG A 781 23.88 35.17 -9.80
N ILE A 782 23.18 34.78 -8.73
CA ILE A 782 22.79 35.71 -7.66
C ILE A 782 24.03 36.30 -6.98
N MET A 783 25.01 35.45 -6.66
CA MET A 783 26.25 35.85 -6.00
C MET A 783 27.09 36.82 -6.84
N ARG A 784 27.28 36.54 -8.13
CA ARG A 784 28.00 37.45 -9.04
C ARG A 784 27.29 38.80 -9.16
N ARG A 785 25.96 38.80 -9.23
CA ARG A 785 25.18 40.04 -9.28
C ARG A 785 25.34 40.86 -8.00
N MET A 786 25.24 40.21 -6.85
CA MET A 786 25.45 40.83 -5.55
C MET A 786 26.87 41.39 -5.40
N GLN A 787 27.89 40.62 -5.81
CA GLN A 787 29.30 41.05 -5.78
C GLN A 787 29.52 42.28 -6.65
N GLY A 788 29.00 42.27 -7.89
CA GLY A 788 29.09 43.42 -8.79
C GLY A 788 28.44 44.67 -8.22
N CYS A 789 27.22 44.54 -7.66
CA CYS A 789 26.53 45.67 -7.05
C CYS A 789 27.27 46.21 -5.80
N THR A 790 27.83 45.31 -4.99
CA THR A 790 28.64 45.69 -3.82
C THR A 790 29.92 46.41 -4.23
N ALA A 791 30.60 45.93 -5.29
CA ALA A 791 31.79 46.58 -5.83
C ALA A 791 31.49 47.99 -6.36
N ASP A 792 30.37 48.17 -7.07
CA ASP A 792 29.89 49.47 -7.54
C ASP A 792 29.66 50.43 -6.35
N ILE A 793 28.97 49.95 -5.30
CA ILE A 793 28.71 50.73 -4.07
C ILE A 793 30.02 51.14 -3.39
N LEU A 794 30.95 50.21 -3.22
CA LEU A 794 32.25 50.48 -2.59
C LEU A 794 33.09 51.46 -3.41
N LYS A 795 33.07 51.35 -4.73
CA LYS A 795 33.76 52.28 -5.63
C LYS A 795 33.21 53.69 -5.50
N ASP A 796 31.88 53.83 -5.48
CA ASP A 796 31.22 55.12 -5.30
C ASP A 796 31.49 55.72 -3.91
N ALA A 797 31.42 54.91 -2.85
CA ALA A 797 31.73 55.37 -1.49
C ALA A 797 33.17 55.88 -1.37
N ARG A 798 34.14 55.21 -2.01
CA ARG A 798 35.55 55.66 -2.03
C ARG A 798 35.80 56.92 -2.85
N LEU A 799 34.95 57.22 -3.84
CA LEU A 799 35.07 58.44 -4.64
C LEU A 799 34.46 59.66 -3.93
N ASN A 800 33.59 59.43 -2.93
CA ASN A 800 32.89 60.47 -2.17
C ASN A 800 33.36 60.62 -0.71
N ALA A 801 34.29 59.77 -0.25
CA ALA A 801 35.00 59.88 1.02
C ALA A 801 36.35 60.55 0.80
#